data_AF-A0A7H9BW82-F1
#
_entry.id   AF-A0A7H9BW82-F1
#
_cell.length_a   1.000
_cell.length_b   1.000
_cell.length_c   1.000
_cell.angle_alpha   90.00
_cell.angle_beta   90.00
_cell.angle_gamma   90.00
#
_symmetry.space_group_name_H-M   'P 1'
#
loop_
_entity.id
_entity.type
_entity.pdbx_description
1 polymer ?
#
loop_
_entity_poly.entity_id
_entity_poly.type
_entity_poly.pdbx_seq_one_letter_code
_entity_poly.pdbx_strand_id
1 'polypeptide(L)'
;MAEPRRIGWAVGLTRAGMWWEALAAAFWPLGVLLALVLAALAFGAAELFSSQALMGLVALVAVLAFGRGLRRFRRPSALAARVRVDLTLPGRPLSALRDRLALGAGDEGADALWRAHLARMQMAAAAARPVPPDARLRWRDPAALRLASVVALVMALVFAPAGQLGQGLAALGATFRPLPEARPGAEAGPSWEGWAEPPTYTRRPTLYLNALPEGQGLELPKGSKLSFRLYGEGAEIAQDIGAAVPGGEPATPEFMAERDGMIEVAGRRFDVTVLPDAVPVVAPGKAPERRADGRLVQEFTASDDNGIAAGQAVIVLDLDAVDRRFGLAPEPEPREAVELALPLPATGSRKQIRGRLVGDLARHPWANLPVTVSLKVEDGIEQQGVSAPMRMVLPGRRFFDPLAAALIEVRRDLLWSRDNAARSAQILRAASWQPEGFMEEELYRGLRGAIGTLESGNLGEEARNKLAQLLWDAAVALEDGGLADALERMSQAQERLSEAIRNGASPDEIQRLMDELKQATDDYLDMLAQQQGEDPAERFDRSARDRQQITGDQIQQMMDEIQRLMNEGRMAEAQELLEQFNRMMQNMRVTQSEGGEGGRQRPMNRLAETLRDQQKLADEAMRQMQDRFGQWQPGEEEGQGSQDNQQLADRQRELREDLGRQRGLLPGRGTPQGEEARRQLDEAGRAMEDAEQALREGDAAGAMERQAQAIQSMREGMRALGDMMAQDRQQGQDGQPQQGGQQDGPEGPSGDPRGRRGLAQPYDRQPQTDPLGRALSGDGGSITSGDPLAEGGDPSRKARELQDEIRRRSGERERPRDERDYLGRLLENF
;
A
#
# COMPACT_ATOMS: atom_id res chain seq x y z
N MET A 1 9.04 -14.87 -71.44
CA MET A 1 8.72 -15.70 -70.27
C MET A 1 8.15 -14.78 -69.19
N ALA A 2 6.97 -15.08 -68.66
CA ALA A 2 6.34 -14.26 -67.63
C ALA A 2 7.17 -14.34 -66.33
N GLU A 3 7.56 -13.19 -65.77
CA GLU A 3 8.26 -13.17 -64.47
C GLU A 3 7.38 -13.83 -63.40
N PRO A 4 7.93 -14.70 -62.54
CA PRO A 4 7.15 -15.30 -61.47
C PRO A 4 6.61 -14.20 -60.54
N ARG A 5 5.32 -14.30 -60.19
CA ARG A 5 4.57 -13.27 -59.45
C ARG A 5 5.29 -12.74 -58.20
N ARG A 6 6.07 -13.59 -57.51
CA ARG A 6 6.86 -13.24 -56.32
C ARG A 6 7.95 -12.20 -56.59
N ILE A 7 8.65 -12.28 -57.73
CA ILE A 7 9.69 -11.31 -58.10
C ILE A 7 9.04 -9.96 -58.42
N GLY A 8 7.95 -9.96 -59.18
CA GLY A 8 7.18 -8.75 -59.48
C GLY A 8 6.67 -8.06 -58.22
N TRP A 9 6.23 -8.83 -57.23
CA TRP A 9 5.80 -8.32 -55.92
C TRP A 9 6.96 -7.74 -55.10
N ALA A 10 8.10 -8.43 -55.01
CA ALA A 10 9.28 -7.95 -54.28
C ALA A 10 9.82 -6.64 -54.87
N VAL A 11 9.87 -6.56 -56.20
CA VAL A 11 10.28 -5.35 -56.93
C VAL A 11 9.26 -4.23 -56.76
N GLY A 12 7.96 -4.56 -56.82
CA GLY A 12 6.87 -3.61 -56.62
C GLY A 12 6.91 -2.96 -55.24
N LEU A 13 7.06 -3.76 -54.19
CA LEU A 13 7.19 -3.27 -52.81
C LEU A 13 8.48 -2.49 -52.59
N THR A 14 9.61 -2.96 -53.15
CA THR A 14 10.87 -2.20 -53.08
C THR A 14 10.74 -0.85 -53.77
N ARG A 15 10.04 -0.79 -54.91
CA ARG A 15 9.74 0.46 -55.60
C ARG A 15 8.85 1.37 -54.77
N ALA A 16 7.82 0.86 -54.12
CA ALA A 16 6.97 1.61 -53.20
C ALA A 16 7.78 2.18 -52.02
N GLY A 17 8.68 1.36 -51.45
CA GLY A 17 9.64 1.81 -50.43
C GLY A 17 10.54 2.94 -50.93
N MET A 18 11.10 2.83 -52.13
CA MET A 18 11.91 3.90 -52.75
C MET A 18 11.12 5.18 -53.01
N TRP A 19 9.82 5.08 -53.31
CA TRP A 19 8.93 6.25 -53.43
C TRP A 19 8.79 6.96 -52.09
N TRP A 20 8.54 6.20 -51.02
CA TRP A 20 8.51 6.74 -49.67
C TRP A 20 9.86 7.38 -49.29
N GLU A 21 11.00 6.73 -49.58
CA GLU A 21 12.33 7.30 -49.31
C GLU A 21 12.55 8.63 -50.03
N ALA A 22 12.18 8.69 -51.32
CA ALA A 22 12.34 9.88 -52.14
C ALA A 22 11.44 11.02 -51.64
N LEU A 23 10.20 10.71 -51.25
CA LEU A 23 9.27 11.68 -50.68
C LEU A 23 9.74 12.17 -49.31
N ALA A 24 10.08 11.26 -48.40
CA ALA A 24 10.56 11.59 -47.06
C ALA A 24 11.87 12.41 -47.12
N ALA A 25 12.83 12.01 -47.95
CA ALA A 25 14.10 12.73 -48.08
C ALA A 25 13.95 14.13 -48.72
N ALA A 26 12.96 14.31 -49.61
CA ALA A 26 12.74 15.58 -50.30
C ALA A 26 11.86 16.55 -49.50
N PHE A 27 10.80 16.06 -48.85
CA PHE A 27 9.75 16.86 -48.25
C PHE A 27 9.77 16.88 -46.71
N TRP A 28 10.77 16.29 -46.05
CA TRP A 28 10.84 16.35 -44.57
C TRP A 28 10.77 17.77 -43.98
N PRO A 29 11.38 18.84 -44.54
CA PRO A 29 11.29 20.18 -43.94
C PRO A 29 9.86 20.73 -44.01
N LEU A 30 9.14 20.41 -45.10
CA LEU A 30 7.73 20.78 -45.24
C LEU A 30 6.86 20.01 -44.24
N GLY A 31 7.15 18.71 -44.03
CA GLY A 31 6.46 17.91 -43.02
C GLY A 31 6.64 18.46 -41.60
N VAL A 32 7.86 18.89 -41.25
CA VAL A 32 8.16 19.55 -39.97
C VAL A 32 7.35 20.85 -39.82
N LEU A 33 7.37 21.71 -40.85
CA LEU A 33 6.62 22.96 -40.83
C LEU A 33 5.12 22.72 -40.63
N LEU A 34 4.53 21.80 -41.40
CA LEU A 34 3.10 21.49 -41.32
C LEU A 34 2.71 20.92 -39.96
N ALA A 35 3.52 20.02 -39.38
CA ALA A 35 3.27 19.45 -38.07
C ALA A 35 3.33 20.52 -36.96
N LEU A 36 4.30 21.46 -37.04
CA LEU A 36 4.38 22.57 -36.08
C LEU A 36 3.22 23.55 -36.22
N VAL A 37 2.81 23.88 -37.46
CA VAL A 37 1.64 24.74 -37.69
C VAL A 37 0.37 24.07 -37.15
N LEU A 38 0.17 22.78 -37.40
CA LEU A 38 -0.97 22.04 -36.87
C LEU A 38 -0.97 21.99 -35.34
N ALA A 39 0.18 21.74 -34.72
CA ALA A 39 0.31 21.75 -33.25
C ALA A 39 0.00 23.14 -32.68
N ALA A 40 0.52 24.21 -33.29
CA ALA A 40 0.25 25.58 -32.87
C ALA A 40 -1.25 25.93 -32.95
N LEU A 41 -1.92 25.53 -34.05
CA LEU A 41 -3.37 25.72 -34.19
C LEU A 41 -4.18 24.90 -33.19
N ALA A 42 -3.74 23.68 -32.88
CA ALA A 42 -4.40 22.81 -31.90
C ALA A 42 -4.43 23.42 -30.50
N PHE A 43 -3.34 24.10 -30.10
CA PHE A 43 -3.22 24.80 -28.81
C PHE A 43 -3.78 26.23 -28.84
N GLY A 44 -4.62 26.57 -29.81
CA GLY A 44 -5.29 27.87 -29.85
C GLY A 44 -4.41 29.04 -30.28
N ALA A 45 -3.19 28.81 -30.80
CA ALA A 45 -2.29 29.87 -31.26
C ALA A 45 -2.69 30.47 -32.63
N ALA A 46 -3.98 30.41 -32.98
CA ALA A 46 -4.53 30.95 -34.22
C ALA A 46 -4.34 32.47 -34.32
N GLU A 47 -4.31 33.17 -33.19
CA GLU A 47 -4.03 34.62 -33.13
C GLU A 47 -2.65 34.99 -33.66
N LEU A 48 -1.63 34.12 -33.53
CA LEU A 48 -0.31 34.38 -34.13
C LEU A 48 -0.42 34.52 -35.66
N PHE A 49 -1.33 33.76 -36.27
CA PHE A 49 -1.58 33.76 -37.71
C PHE A 49 -2.57 34.85 -38.16
N SER A 50 -3.12 35.64 -37.23
CA SER A 50 -3.91 36.84 -37.57
C SER A 50 -3.04 37.93 -38.22
N SER A 51 -1.73 37.93 -37.92
CA SER A 51 -0.76 38.78 -38.58
C SER A 51 -0.51 38.29 -40.01
N GLN A 52 -0.93 39.10 -40.99
CA GLN A 52 -0.68 38.86 -42.42
C GLN A 52 0.83 38.69 -42.70
N ALA A 53 1.70 39.34 -41.92
CA ALA A 53 3.15 39.22 -42.05
C ALA A 53 3.67 37.85 -41.61
N LEU A 54 3.20 37.31 -40.48
CA LEU A 54 3.60 35.98 -40.02
C LEU A 54 3.06 34.89 -40.94
N MET A 55 1.80 35.01 -41.36
CA MET A 55 1.20 34.09 -42.34
C MET A 55 1.95 34.12 -43.68
N GLY A 56 2.34 35.32 -44.14
CA GLY A 56 3.18 35.50 -45.32
C GLY A 56 4.55 34.83 -45.18
N LEU A 57 5.20 34.94 -44.02
CA LEU A 57 6.47 34.27 -43.73
C LEU A 57 6.32 32.75 -43.72
N VAL A 58 5.32 32.21 -43.03
CA VAL A 58 5.06 30.76 -42.97
C VAL A 58 4.73 30.21 -44.35
N ALA A 59 3.93 30.93 -45.14
CA ALA A 59 3.63 30.57 -46.52
C ALA A 59 4.89 30.62 -47.40
N LEU A 60 5.74 31.63 -47.26
CA LEU A 60 7.01 31.73 -47.98
C LEU A 60 7.94 30.55 -47.64
N VAL A 61 8.07 30.20 -46.36
CA VAL A 61 8.88 29.05 -45.91
C VAL A 61 8.28 27.74 -46.44
N ALA A 62 6.96 27.59 -46.44
CA ALA A 62 6.27 26.43 -47.03
C ALA A 62 6.55 26.30 -48.53
N VAL A 63 6.46 27.40 -49.28
CA VAL A 63 6.75 27.44 -50.73
C VAL A 63 8.22 27.12 -51.01
N LEU A 64 9.15 27.67 -50.24
CA LEU A 64 10.59 27.38 -50.36
C LEU A 64 10.89 25.91 -50.02
N ALA A 65 10.29 25.36 -48.96
CA ALA A 65 10.44 23.96 -48.57
C ALA A 65 9.85 23.02 -49.62
N PHE A 66 8.67 23.34 -50.16
CA PHE A 66 8.02 22.60 -51.22
C PHE A 66 8.82 22.65 -52.54
N GLY A 67 9.28 23.84 -52.96
CA GLY A 67 10.10 24.02 -54.15
C GLY A 67 11.46 23.32 -54.04
N ARG A 68 12.08 23.34 -52.85
CA ARG A 68 13.28 22.54 -52.55
C ARG A 68 12.98 21.04 -52.66
N GLY A 69 11.85 20.59 -52.13
CA GLY A 69 11.39 19.20 -52.24
C GLY A 69 11.24 18.79 -53.70
N LEU A 70 10.56 19.59 -54.51
CA LEU A 70 10.35 19.31 -55.94
C LEU A 70 11.67 19.23 -56.73
N ARG A 71 12.64 20.11 -56.43
CA ARG A 71 13.98 20.09 -57.06
C ARG A 71 14.83 18.88 -56.64
N ARG A 72 14.66 18.40 -55.40
CA ARG A 72 15.42 17.26 -54.84
C ARG A 72 14.75 15.91 -55.14
N PHE A 73 13.45 15.92 -55.47
CA PHE A 73 12.68 14.72 -55.73
C PHE A 73 13.15 14.05 -57.02
N ARG A 74 13.61 12.80 -56.89
CA ARG A 74 13.99 11.95 -58.02
C ARG A 74 13.04 10.78 -58.11
N ARG A 75 12.32 10.67 -59.22
CA ARG A 75 11.31 9.63 -59.43
C ARG A 75 11.96 8.23 -59.49
N PRO A 76 11.64 7.31 -58.57
CA PRO A 76 12.23 5.96 -58.61
C PRO A 76 11.78 5.17 -59.84
N SER A 77 12.75 4.71 -60.62
CA SER A 77 12.48 3.87 -61.80
C SER A 77 12.24 2.41 -61.40
N ALA A 78 11.40 1.70 -62.15
CA ALA A 78 11.18 0.27 -61.93
C ALA A 78 12.47 -0.54 -62.09
N LEU A 79 13.37 -0.08 -62.97
CA LEU A 79 14.69 -0.69 -63.18
C LEU A 79 15.60 -0.50 -61.97
N ALA A 80 15.61 0.67 -61.33
CA ALA A 80 16.40 0.91 -60.12
C ALA A 80 15.93 0.05 -58.94
N ALA A 81 14.62 -0.14 -58.79
CA ALA A 81 14.06 -1.04 -57.77
C ALA A 81 14.47 -2.51 -58.01
N ARG A 82 14.48 -2.96 -59.28
CA ARG A 82 14.97 -4.29 -59.66
C ARG A 82 16.44 -4.48 -59.32
N VAL A 83 17.29 -3.52 -59.70
CA VAL A 83 18.72 -3.55 -59.37
C VAL A 83 18.93 -3.59 -57.87
N ARG A 84 18.15 -2.84 -57.08
CA ARG A 84 18.25 -2.84 -55.62
C ARG A 84 17.90 -4.19 -54.99
N VAL A 85 16.87 -4.87 -55.47
CA VAL A 85 16.55 -6.25 -55.05
C VAL A 85 17.66 -7.21 -55.48
N ASP A 86 18.18 -7.04 -56.69
CA ASP A 86 19.21 -7.90 -57.26
C ASP A 86 20.54 -7.83 -56.50
N LEU A 87 20.90 -6.64 -55.99
CA LEU A 87 22.08 -6.43 -55.15
C LEU A 87 22.03 -7.20 -53.82
N THR A 88 20.86 -7.63 -53.37
CA THR A 88 20.72 -8.45 -52.15
C THR A 88 20.85 -9.95 -52.40
N LEU A 89 20.90 -10.37 -53.66
CA LEU A 89 21.01 -11.77 -54.06
C LEU A 89 22.43 -12.10 -54.54
N PRO A 90 22.98 -13.26 -54.16
CA PRO A 90 24.31 -13.67 -54.62
C PRO A 90 24.29 -13.88 -56.13
N GLY A 91 25.25 -13.27 -56.83
CA GLY A 91 25.42 -13.44 -58.29
C GLY A 91 24.49 -12.62 -59.17
N ARG A 92 23.70 -11.68 -58.61
CA ARG A 92 22.82 -10.75 -59.37
C ARG A 92 21.90 -11.45 -60.39
N PRO A 93 21.09 -12.43 -59.95
CA PRO A 93 20.29 -13.28 -60.82
C PRO A 93 19.26 -12.52 -61.66
N LEU A 94 18.68 -11.40 -61.17
CA LEU A 94 17.68 -10.63 -61.93
C LEU A 94 18.30 -9.87 -63.11
N SER A 95 19.54 -9.44 -62.98
CA SER A 95 20.31 -8.86 -64.09
C SER A 95 20.76 -9.94 -65.07
N ALA A 96 21.27 -11.07 -64.56
CA ALA A 96 21.73 -12.20 -65.39
C ALA A 96 20.61 -12.78 -66.26
N LEU A 97 19.37 -12.86 -65.76
CA LEU A 97 18.20 -13.33 -66.51
C LEU A 97 17.75 -12.40 -67.65
N ARG A 98 18.22 -11.15 -67.65
CA ARG A 98 17.97 -10.17 -68.71
C ARG A 98 19.16 -9.96 -69.63
N ASP A 99 20.29 -10.58 -69.28
CA ASP A 99 21.52 -10.49 -70.05
C ASP A 99 21.47 -11.42 -71.26
N ARG A 100 22.33 -11.15 -72.24
CA ARG A 100 22.48 -11.96 -73.45
C ARG A 100 23.94 -12.33 -73.61
N LEU A 101 24.18 -13.56 -74.07
CA LEU A 101 25.53 -14.05 -74.31
C LEU A 101 26.21 -13.16 -75.37
N ALA A 102 27.29 -12.48 -75.00
CA ALA A 102 27.98 -11.53 -75.88
C ALA A 102 28.98 -12.21 -76.84
N LEU A 103 29.52 -13.38 -76.47
CA LEU A 103 30.52 -14.14 -77.22
C LEU A 103 30.17 -15.63 -77.18
N GLY A 104 30.26 -16.33 -78.32
CA GLY A 104 29.95 -17.78 -78.41
C GLY A 104 28.49 -18.12 -78.76
N ALA A 105 27.70 -17.16 -79.25
CA ALA A 105 26.34 -17.41 -79.71
C ALA A 105 26.36 -18.35 -80.94
N GLY A 106 25.72 -19.52 -80.83
CA GLY A 106 25.68 -20.55 -81.89
C GLY A 106 26.64 -21.72 -81.71
N ASP A 107 27.47 -21.72 -80.66
CA ASP A 107 28.24 -22.89 -80.22
C ASP A 107 27.40 -23.71 -79.23
N GLU A 108 27.13 -24.98 -79.54
CA GLU A 108 26.31 -25.88 -78.73
C GLU A 108 26.82 -26.01 -77.28
N GLY A 109 28.15 -25.98 -77.09
CA GLY A 109 28.77 -26.09 -75.77
C GLY A 109 28.57 -24.83 -74.91
N ALA A 110 28.80 -23.66 -75.49
CA ALA A 110 28.59 -22.37 -74.82
C ALA A 110 27.11 -22.13 -74.49
N ASP A 111 26.21 -22.47 -75.42
CA ASP A 111 24.76 -22.35 -75.21
C ASP A 111 24.22 -23.31 -74.14
N ALA A 112 24.81 -24.50 -73.99
CA ALA A 112 24.47 -25.43 -72.92
C ALA A 112 24.88 -24.90 -71.54
N LEU A 113 26.10 -24.36 -71.42
CA LEU A 113 26.59 -23.76 -70.18
C LEU A 113 25.80 -22.50 -69.80
N TRP A 114 25.44 -21.66 -70.79
CA TRP A 114 24.62 -20.47 -70.57
C TRP A 114 23.21 -20.85 -70.08
N ARG A 115 22.57 -21.88 -70.67
CA ARG A 115 21.29 -22.40 -70.20
C ARG A 115 21.37 -22.94 -68.76
N ALA A 116 22.43 -23.67 -68.42
CA ALA A 116 22.66 -24.15 -67.06
C ALA A 116 22.90 -23.00 -66.06
N HIS A 117 23.60 -21.93 -66.47
CA HIS A 117 23.76 -20.71 -65.68
C HIS A 117 22.42 -20.00 -65.47
N LEU A 118 21.62 -19.79 -66.53
CA LEU A 118 20.30 -19.18 -66.43
C LEU A 118 19.35 -20.00 -65.53
N ALA A 119 19.36 -21.33 -65.61
CA ALA A 119 18.57 -22.19 -64.73
C ALA A 119 18.95 -22.02 -63.25
N ARG A 120 20.25 -21.94 -62.94
CA ARG A 120 20.73 -21.64 -61.58
C ARG A 120 20.30 -20.23 -61.13
N MET A 121 20.36 -19.24 -62.01
CA MET A 121 19.93 -17.87 -61.72
C MET A 121 18.41 -17.76 -61.53
N GLN A 122 17.60 -18.56 -62.24
CA GLN A 122 16.15 -18.63 -62.01
C GLN A 122 15.82 -19.16 -60.60
N MET A 123 16.51 -20.22 -60.15
CA MET A 123 16.34 -20.74 -58.80
C MET A 123 16.79 -19.74 -57.74
N ALA A 124 17.93 -19.07 -57.95
CA ALA A 124 18.42 -18.02 -57.05
C ALA A 124 17.47 -16.80 -56.98
N ALA A 125 16.85 -16.43 -58.11
CA ALA A 125 15.88 -15.33 -58.18
C ALA A 125 14.59 -15.61 -57.38
N ALA A 126 14.25 -16.89 -57.14
CA ALA A 126 13.08 -17.25 -56.32
C ALA A 126 13.24 -16.84 -54.84
N ALA A 127 14.47 -16.61 -54.38
CA ALA A 127 14.78 -16.12 -53.05
C ALA A 127 14.66 -14.58 -52.90
N ALA A 128 14.27 -13.86 -53.96
CA ALA A 128 14.10 -12.40 -53.93
C ALA A 128 13.11 -11.96 -52.85
N ARG A 129 13.55 -11.06 -51.97
CA ARG A 129 12.71 -10.44 -50.93
C ARG A 129 12.61 -8.92 -51.15
N PRO A 130 11.51 -8.28 -50.72
CA PRO A 130 11.43 -6.82 -50.69
C PRO A 130 12.54 -6.23 -49.82
N VAL A 131 13.20 -5.17 -50.29
CA VAL A 131 14.21 -4.45 -49.52
C VAL A 131 13.52 -3.35 -48.71
N PRO A 132 13.72 -3.28 -47.37
CA PRO A 132 13.08 -2.25 -46.54
C PRO A 132 13.58 -0.85 -46.92
N PRO A 133 12.70 0.17 -46.81
CA PRO A 133 13.08 1.54 -47.12
C PRO A 133 13.98 2.16 -46.03
N ASP A 134 15.00 2.90 -46.46
CA ASP A 134 15.88 3.71 -45.62
C ASP A 134 16.06 5.10 -46.26
N ALA A 135 15.30 6.07 -45.76
CA ALA A 135 15.37 7.47 -46.23
C ALA A 135 16.60 8.22 -45.68
N ARG A 136 17.42 7.59 -44.82
CA ARG A 136 18.63 8.17 -44.19
C ARG A 136 18.40 9.56 -43.60
N LEU A 137 17.23 9.77 -43.00
CA LEU A 137 16.81 11.07 -42.45
C LEU A 137 17.72 11.54 -41.31
N ARG A 138 18.37 10.61 -40.59
CA ARG A 138 19.32 10.91 -39.52
C ARG A 138 20.45 11.87 -39.92
N TRP A 139 20.94 11.76 -41.16
CA TRP A 139 22.02 12.63 -41.66
C TRP A 139 21.51 13.93 -42.27
N ARG A 140 20.20 14.02 -42.52
CA ARG A 140 19.54 15.17 -43.15
C ARG A 140 18.91 16.10 -42.12
N ASP A 141 18.66 15.61 -40.91
CA ASP A 141 18.11 16.32 -39.77
C ASP A 141 18.97 16.08 -38.51
N PRO A 142 20.14 16.75 -38.39
CA PRO A 142 21.05 16.57 -37.25
C PRO A 142 20.49 17.15 -35.95
N ALA A 143 19.59 18.14 -36.04
CA ALA A 143 18.95 18.77 -34.89
C ALA A 143 17.65 18.06 -34.45
N ALA A 144 17.29 16.94 -35.09
CA ALA A 144 16.10 16.14 -34.79
C ALA A 144 14.77 16.94 -34.83
N LEU A 145 14.66 17.95 -35.69
CA LEU A 145 13.47 18.79 -35.86
C LEU A 145 12.22 17.97 -36.24
N ARG A 146 12.41 16.84 -36.95
CA ARG A 146 11.34 15.88 -37.25
C ARG A 146 10.77 15.21 -36.01
N LEU A 147 11.62 14.88 -35.03
CA LEU A 147 11.18 14.22 -33.80
C LEU A 147 10.50 15.25 -32.91
N ALA A 148 11.06 16.45 -32.80
CA ALA A 148 10.43 17.56 -32.08
C ALA A 148 9.03 17.89 -32.61
N SER A 149 8.86 17.98 -33.93
CA SER A 149 7.55 18.25 -34.54
C SER A 149 6.55 17.10 -34.41
N VAL A 150 6.99 15.84 -34.45
CA VAL A 150 6.12 14.68 -34.16
C VAL A 150 5.70 14.67 -32.68
N VAL A 151 6.62 14.95 -31.75
CA VAL A 151 6.28 15.07 -30.33
C VAL A 151 5.27 16.20 -30.13
N ALA A 152 5.48 17.37 -30.73
CA ALA A 152 4.52 18.48 -30.68
C ALA A 152 3.14 18.07 -31.21
N LEU A 153 3.09 17.30 -32.31
CA LEU A 153 1.83 16.81 -32.88
C LEU A 153 1.15 15.77 -31.97
N VAL A 154 1.90 14.88 -31.33
CA VAL A 154 1.37 13.90 -30.36
C VAL A 154 0.85 14.62 -29.11
N MET A 155 1.59 15.61 -28.60
CA MET A 155 1.13 16.45 -27.49
C MET A 155 -0.16 17.19 -27.86
N ALA A 156 -0.25 17.73 -29.07
CA ALA A 156 -1.48 18.32 -29.57
C ALA A 156 -2.63 17.29 -29.63
N LEU A 157 -2.37 16.05 -30.07
CA LEU A 157 -3.42 15.02 -30.13
C LEU A 157 -3.94 14.62 -28.74
N VAL A 158 -3.07 14.55 -27.74
CA VAL A 158 -3.42 14.08 -26.38
C VAL A 158 -3.98 15.19 -25.51
N PHE A 159 -3.44 16.41 -25.62
CA PHE A 159 -3.69 17.50 -24.68
C PHE A 159 -4.46 18.69 -25.29
N ALA A 160 -4.65 18.77 -26.61
CA ALA A 160 -5.40 19.89 -27.17
C ALA A 160 -6.92 19.76 -26.93
N PRO A 161 -7.61 20.84 -26.55
CA PRO A 161 -9.06 20.87 -26.42
C PRO A 161 -9.78 20.47 -27.71
N ALA A 162 -10.81 19.63 -27.59
CA ALA A 162 -11.64 19.16 -28.71
C ALA A 162 -12.50 20.29 -29.29
N GLY A 163 -11.91 21.13 -30.16
CA GLY A 163 -12.60 22.22 -30.85
C GLY A 163 -11.68 23.31 -31.40
N GLN A 164 -10.53 23.54 -30.74
CA GLN A 164 -9.60 24.62 -31.11
C GLN A 164 -8.95 24.42 -32.48
N LEU A 165 -8.61 23.18 -32.85
CA LEU A 165 -8.04 22.89 -34.18
C LEU A 165 -9.02 23.24 -35.32
N GLY A 166 -10.32 23.01 -35.12
CA GLY A 166 -11.36 23.38 -36.09
C GLY A 166 -11.52 24.89 -36.23
N GLN A 167 -11.50 25.62 -35.12
CA GLN A 167 -11.55 27.09 -35.09
C GLN A 167 -10.29 27.70 -35.71
N GLY A 168 -9.10 27.16 -35.43
CA GLY A 168 -7.84 27.63 -36.03
C GLY A 168 -7.76 27.43 -37.54
N LEU A 169 -8.26 26.30 -38.05
CA LEU A 169 -8.37 26.08 -39.50
C LEU A 169 -9.42 26.99 -40.15
N ALA A 170 -10.54 27.27 -39.47
CA ALA A 170 -11.54 28.23 -39.93
C ALA A 170 -11.01 29.67 -39.95
N ALA A 171 -10.22 30.07 -38.95
CA ALA A 171 -9.56 31.37 -38.87
C ALA A 171 -8.56 31.58 -40.02
N LEU A 172 -7.76 30.56 -40.36
CA LEU A 172 -6.90 30.60 -41.55
C LEU A 172 -7.68 30.70 -42.86
N GLY A 173 -8.88 30.10 -42.93
CA GLY A 173 -9.78 30.21 -44.08
C GLY A 173 -10.44 31.59 -44.21
N ALA A 174 -10.68 32.27 -43.08
CA ALA A 174 -11.25 33.61 -43.04
C ALA A 174 -10.30 34.68 -43.59
N THR A 175 -8.97 34.47 -43.52
CA THR A 175 -7.95 35.40 -44.05
C THR A 175 -7.90 35.46 -45.59
N PHE A 176 -8.43 34.44 -46.29
CA PHE A 176 -8.44 34.37 -47.77
C PHE A 176 -9.82 34.68 -48.39
N ARG A 177 -10.84 34.96 -47.57
CA ARG A 177 -12.12 35.53 -48.02
C ARG A 177 -12.15 37.01 -47.67
N PRO A 178 -12.48 37.93 -48.60
CA PRO A 178 -12.85 39.28 -48.19
C PRO A 178 -14.06 39.16 -47.25
N LEU A 179 -13.93 39.69 -46.04
CA LEU A 179 -15.00 39.68 -45.05
C LEU A 179 -16.25 40.35 -45.65
N PRO A 180 -17.45 39.75 -45.53
CA PRO A 180 -18.65 40.55 -45.47
C PRO A 180 -18.53 41.46 -44.25
N GLU A 181 -18.92 42.73 -44.40
CA GLU A 181 -19.03 43.68 -43.30
C GLU A 181 -19.68 43.03 -42.08
N ALA A 182 -19.07 43.23 -40.92
CA ALA A 182 -19.64 42.87 -39.64
C ALA A 182 -21.04 43.48 -39.56
N ARG A 183 -22.07 42.62 -39.60
CA ARG A 183 -23.39 43.02 -39.12
C ARG A 183 -23.22 43.38 -37.64
N PRO A 184 -23.64 44.57 -37.19
CA PRO A 184 -23.83 44.82 -35.77
C PRO A 184 -25.05 44.00 -35.35
N GLY A 185 -24.79 42.74 -35.05
CA GLY A 185 -25.65 41.81 -34.36
C GLY A 185 -24.85 41.25 -33.22
N ALA A 186 -24.47 42.12 -32.29
CA ALA A 186 -24.51 41.69 -30.90
C ALA A 186 -25.96 41.24 -30.71
N GLU A 187 -26.20 39.94 -30.73
CA GLU A 187 -27.22 39.42 -29.83
C GLU A 187 -26.85 40.02 -28.48
N ALA A 188 -27.70 40.91 -28.00
CA ALA A 188 -27.56 41.49 -26.69
C ALA A 188 -27.20 40.35 -25.74
N GLY A 189 -26.15 40.53 -24.93
CA GLY A 189 -25.94 39.65 -23.78
C GLY A 189 -27.29 39.49 -23.06
N PRO A 190 -27.59 38.30 -22.53
CA PRO A 190 -28.91 38.02 -21.98
C PRO A 190 -29.28 39.14 -20.99
N SER A 191 -30.52 39.64 -21.06
CA SER A 191 -31.02 40.72 -20.20
C SER A 191 -30.95 40.36 -18.70
N TRP A 192 -30.64 39.11 -18.38
CA TRP A 192 -30.38 38.59 -17.05
C TRP A 192 -29.47 37.35 -17.09
N GLU A 193 -28.69 37.12 -16.04
CA GLU A 193 -27.98 35.86 -15.75
C GLU A 193 -28.49 35.32 -14.41
N GLY A 194 -28.61 34.00 -14.25
CA GLY A 194 -29.05 33.41 -12.99
C GLY A 194 -28.34 32.10 -12.65
N TRP A 195 -28.09 31.89 -11.36
CA TRP A 195 -27.47 30.70 -10.82
C TRP A 195 -28.28 30.17 -9.63
N ALA A 196 -28.35 28.85 -9.50
CA ALA A 196 -28.86 28.18 -8.31
C ALA A 196 -27.72 27.39 -7.66
N GLU A 197 -27.22 27.88 -6.53
CA GLU A 197 -26.14 27.32 -5.73
C GLU A 197 -26.75 26.47 -4.59
N PRO A 198 -26.68 25.13 -4.68
CA PRO A 198 -27.08 24.27 -3.59
C PRO A 198 -26.21 24.50 -2.36
N PRO A 199 -26.70 24.20 -1.15
CA PRO A 199 -25.88 24.28 0.05
C PRO A 199 -24.63 23.39 -0.05
N THR A 200 -23.53 23.84 0.54
CA THR A 200 -22.21 23.17 0.44
C THR A 200 -22.24 21.72 0.92
N TYR A 201 -23.03 21.41 1.95
CA TYR A 201 -23.16 20.06 2.50
C TYR A 201 -23.71 19.04 1.49
N THR A 202 -24.52 19.48 0.53
CA THR A 202 -25.13 18.60 -0.49
C THR A 202 -24.13 18.16 -1.57
N ARG A 203 -22.97 18.83 -1.66
CA ARG A 203 -21.91 18.62 -2.66
C ARG A 203 -22.42 18.59 -4.12
N ARG A 204 -23.55 19.25 -4.39
CA ARG A 204 -24.10 19.38 -5.74
C ARG A 204 -23.44 20.57 -6.45
N PRO A 205 -23.21 20.48 -7.78
CA PRO A 205 -22.64 21.58 -8.53
C PRO A 205 -23.62 22.75 -8.60
N THR A 206 -23.08 23.96 -8.75
CA THR A 206 -23.93 25.12 -8.99
C THR A 206 -24.55 25.06 -10.38
N LEU A 207 -25.85 25.29 -10.48
CA LEU A 207 -26.60 25.23 -11.74
C LEU A 207 -26.68 26.62 -12.37
N TYR A 208 -26.37 26.72 -13.66
CA TYR A 208 -26.56 27.95 -14.44
C TYR A 208 -27.93 27.94 -15.13
N LEU A 209 -28.83 28.82 -14.69
CA LEU A 209 -30.25 28.79 -15.06
C LEU A 209 -30.48 29.11 -16.54
N ASN A 210 -29.65 29.97 -17.13
CA ASN A 210 -29.80 30.36 -18.53
C ASN A 210 -29.50 29.22 -19.51
N ALA A 211 -28.68 28.24 -19.10
CA ALA A 211 -28.34 27.06 -19.90
C ALA A 211 -29.40 25.95 -19.83
N LEU A 212 -30.38 26.06 -18.93
CA LEU A 212 -31.46 25.09 -18.83
C LEU A 212 -32.51 25.32 -19.94
N PRO A 213 -33.02 24.26 -20.59
CA PRO A 213 -34.11 24.36 -21.56
C PRO A 213 -35.42 24.81 -20.89
N GLU A 214 -36.25 25.54 -21.64
CA GLU A 214 -37.54 26.03 -21.13
C GLU A 214 -38.51 24.87 -20.82
N GLY A 215 -39.17 24.95 -19.66
CA GLY A 215 -40.16 23.95 -19.21
C GLY A 215 -39.58 22.73 -18.49
N GLN A 216 -38.26 22.66 -18.26
CA GLN A 216 -37.67 21.64 -17.40
C GLN A 216 -37.82 22.03 -15.93
N GLY A 217 -38.33 21.12 -15.10
CA GLY A 217 -38.43 21.31 -13.64
C GLY A 217 -37.04 21.44 -13.01
N LEU A 218 -36.91 22.40 -12.09
CA LEU A 218 -35.68 22.70 -11.37
C LEU A 218 -35.74 22.08 -9.96
N GLU A 219 -35.03 20.97 -9.76
CA GLU A 219 -34.94 20.32 -8.45
C GLU A 219 -33.77 20.88 -7.63
N LEU A 220 -34.08 21.50 -6.50
CA LEU A 220 -33.10 22.12 -5.61
C LEU A 220 -33.22 21.58 -4.19
N PRO A 221 -32.12 21.28 -3.49
CA PRO A 221 -32.17 21.02 -2.05
C PRO A 221 -32.73 22.23 -1.29
N LYS A 222 -33.44 21.98 -0.19
CA LYS A 222 -33.88 23.04 0.72
C LYS A 222 -32.70 23.90 1.18
N GLY A 223 -32.87 25.21 1.12
CA GLY A 223 -31.81 26.18 1.44
C GLY A 223 -30.87 26.51 0.28
N SER A 224 -31.15 26.04 -0.94
CA SER A 224 -30.40 26.47 -2.12
C SER A 224 -30.55 27.98 -2.34
N LYS A 225 -29.43 28.64 -2.63
CA LYS A 225 -29.37 30.07 -2.88
C LYS A 225 -29.47 30.33 -4.38
N LEU A 226 -30.48 31.09 -4.80
CA LEU A 226 -30.63 31.53 -6.17
C LEU A 226 -30.22 32.98 -6.29
N SER A 227 -29.23 33.27 -7.13
CA SER A 227 -28.76 34.62 -7.41
C SER A 227 -29.05 34.96 -8.87
N PHE A 228 -29.58 36.16 -9.09
CA PHE A 228 -29.81 36.70 -10.42
C PHE A 228 -28.97 37.96 -10.60
N ARG A 229 -28.49 38.23 -11.81
CA ARG A 229 -27.83 39.48 -12.20
C ARG A 229 -28.58 40.05 -13.38
N LEU A 230 -29.19 41.22 -13.21
CA LEU A 230 -30.07 41.84 -14.20
C LEU A 230 -29.31 42.91 -15.00
N TYR A 231 -29.45 42.88 -16.33
CA TYR A 231 -28.78 43.79 -17.26
C TYR A 231 -29.82 44.63 -18.02
N GLY A 232 -30.21 45.78 -17.45
CA GLY A 232 -31.14 46.75 -18.06
C GLY A 232 -32.25 47.23 -17.12
N GLU A 233 -32.91 48.34 -17.46
CA GLU A 233 -34.09 48.84 -16.73
C GLU A 233 -35.34 48.04 -17.16
N GLY A 234 -35.96 47.30 -16.23
CA GLY A 234 -37.29 46.70 -16.43
C GLY A 234 -37.41 45.17 -16.34
N ALA A 235 -36.36 44.43 -15.94
CA ALA A 235 -36.48 43.00 -15.67
C ALA A 235 -37.01 42.77 -14.24
N GLU A 236 -38.31 42.49 -14.09
CA GLU A 236 -38.90 42.09 -12.81
C GLU A 236 -38.77 40.56 -12.62
N ILE A 237 -38.54 40.14 -11.37
CA ILE A 237 -38.52 38.75 -10.96
C ILE A 237 -39.77 38.48 -10.14
N ALA A 238 -40.63 37.58 -10.60
CA ALA A 238 -41.74 37.05 -9.81
C ALA A 238 -41.36 35.68 -9.26
N GLN A 239 -41.48 35.47 -7.95
CA GLN A 239 -41.08 34.21 -7.34
C GLN A 239 -41.94 33.85 -6.13
N ASP A 240 -42.16 32.55 -5.91
CA ASP A 240 -42.96 31.99 -4.81
C ASP A 240 -42.21 30.94 -3.95
N ILE A 241 -40.89 30.85 -4.12
CA ILE A 241 -40.06 29.77 -3.54
C ILE A 241 -39.55 30.02 -2.11
N GLY A 242 -39.52 31.28 -1.65
CA GLY A 242 -39.01 31.62 -0.32
C GLY A 242 -38.65 33.10 -0.14
N ALA A 243 -38.09 33.44 1.02
CA ALA A 243 -37.73 34.82 1.36
C ALA A 243 -36.51 35.32 0.55
N ALA A 244 -36.48 36.63 0.29
CA ALA A 244 -35.31 37.31 -0.24
C ALA A 244 -34.20 37.36 0.83
N VAL A 245 -32.95 37.11 0.44
CA VAL A 245 -31.81 37.19 1.35
C VAL A 245 -31.53 38.68 1.64
N PRO A 246 -31.59 39.12 2.91
CA PRO A 246 -31.40 40.53 3.25
C PRO A 246 -29.95 40.98 3.02
N GLY A 247 -29.76 42.11 2.32
CA GLY A 247 -28.45 42.76 2.12
C GLY A 247 -27.87 42.71 0.69
N GLY A 248 -28.58 42.12 -0.28
CA GLY A 248 -28.15 42.12 -1.69
C GLY A 248 -28.25 43.50 -2.37
N GLU A 249 -27.33 43.79 -3.30
CA GLU A 249 -27.46 44.95 -4.19
C GLU A 249 -28.73 44.82 -5.05
N PRO A 250 -29.46 45.91 -5.34
CA PRO A 250 -30.68 45.86 -6.17
C PRO A 250 -30.48 45.24 -7.55
N ALA A 251 -29.25 45.30 -8.09
CA ALA A 251 -28.87 44.72 -9.38
C ALA A 251 -28.62 43.20 -9.33
N THR A 252 -28.48 42.62 -8.13
CA THR A 252 -28.29 41.19 -7.91
C THR A 252 -29.19 40.65 -6.79
N PRO A 253 -30.50 40.47 -7.06
CA PRO A 253 -31.42 39.91 -6.07
C PRO A 253 -31.10 38.43 -5.81
N GLU A 254 -31.19 38.05 -4.54
CA GLU A 254 -30.90 36.70 -4.05
C GLU A 254 -32.10 36.15 -3.27
N PHE A 255 -32.44 34.89 -3.52
CA PHE A 255 -33.58 34.21 -2.91
C PHE A 255 -33.15 32.84 -2.37
N MET A 256 -33.80 32.40 -1.29
CA MET A 256 -33.59 31.07 -0.73
C MET A 256 -34.74 30.14 -1.12
N ALA A 257 -34.43 28.95 -1.64
CA ALA A 257 -35.44 27.94 -1.93
C ALA A 257 -35.87 27.21 -0.64
N GLU A 258 -37.04 27.57 -0.11
CA GLU A 258 -37.59 26.99 1.12
C GLU A 258 -38.78 26.06 0.87
N ARG A 259 -39.56 26.34 -0.17
CA ARG A 259 -40.76 25.60 -0.56
C ARG A 259 -40.86 25.45 -2.07
N ASP A 260 -41.64 24.45 -2.49
CA ASP A 260 -42.03 24.28 -3.89
C ASP A 260 -42.72 25.53 -4.41
N GLY A 261 -42.40 25.92 -5.64
CA GLY A 261 -42.92 27.15 -6.20
C GLY A 261 -42.45 27.39 -7.62
N MET A 262 -42.55 28.64 -8.06
CA MET A 262 -42.21 29.05 -9.41
C MET A 262 -41.36 30.31 -9.37
N ILE A 263 -40.47 30.43 -10.35
CA ILE A 263 -39.67 31.62 -10.62
C ILE A 263 -39.90 32.04 -12.06
N GLU A 264 -40.25 33.31 -12.25
CA GLU A 264 -40.38 33.93 -13.55
C GLU A 264 -39.46 35.14 -13.63
N VAL A 265 -38.57 35.15 -14.62
CA VAL A 265 -37.61 36.24 -14.87
C VAL A 265 -37.59 36.57 -16.36
N ALA A 266 -37.86 37.84 -16.69
CA ALA A 266 -37.90 38.35 -18.07
C ALA A 266 -38.69 37.45 -19.07
N GLY A 267 -39.82 36.88 -18.62
CA GLY A 267 -40.70 36.01 -19.42
C GLY A 267 -40.31 34.53 -19.48
N ARG A 268 -39.21 34.12 -18.83
CA ARG A 268 -38.83 32.69 -18.68
C ARG A 268 -39.29 32.17 -17.32
N ARG A 269 -40.00 31.04 -17.34
CA ARG A 269 -40.56 30.38 -16.15
C ARG A 269 -39.79 29.10 -15.80
N PHE A 270 -39.49 28.93 -14.52
CA PHE A 270 -38.89 27.75 -13.91
C PHE A 270 -39.82 27.24 -12.80
N ASP A 271 -40.26 25.99 -12.90
CA ASP A 271 -40.99 25.34 -11.80
C ASP A 271 -39.96 24.68 -10.87
N VAL A 272 -39.93 25.09 -9.61
CA VAL A 272 -38.94 24.68 -8.61
C VAL A 272 -39.53 23.66 -7.66
N THR A 273 -38.89 22.50 -7.55
CA THR A 273 -39.21 21.47 -6.56
C THR A 273 -38.11 21.44 -5.51
N VAL A 274 -38.47 21.67 -4.25
CA VAL A 274 -37.54 21.74 -3.12
C VAL A 274 -37.47 20.39 -2.43
N LEU A 275 -36.31 19.74 -2.51
CA LEU A 275 -36.05 18.48 -1.82
C LEU A 275 -35.79 18.75 -0.33
N PRO A 276 -36.61 18.21 0.58
CA PRO A 276 -36.34 18.31 2.01
C PRO A 276 -35.10 17.47 2.37
N ASP A 277 -34.34 17.94 3.36
CA ASP A 277 -33.21 17.20 3.93
C ASP A 277 -33.71 16.19 4.97
N ALA A 278 -33.21 14.96 4.92
CA ALA A 278 -33.61 13.91 5.86
C ALA A 278 -32.66 13.89 7.06
N VAL A 279 -33.15 13.45 8.22
CA VAL A 279 -32.24 13.21 9.36
C VAL A 279 -31.40 11.97 9.08
N PRO A 280 -30.10 11.96 9.46
CA PRO A 280 -29.25 10.81 9.21
C PRO A 280 -29.70 9.61 10.06
N VAL A 281 -29.49 8.40 9.56
CA VAL A 281 -29.88 7.16 10.24
C VAL A 281 -28.64 6.33 10.54
N VAL A 282 -28.54 5.82 11.77
CA VAL A 282 -27.47 4.91 12.19
C VAL A 282 -28.03 3.70 12.92
N ALA A 283 -27.49 2.53 12.63
CA ALA A 283 -27.86 1.28 13.26
C ALA A 283 -26.60 0.47 13.63
N PRO A 284 -26.51 -0.03 14.87
CA PRO A 284 -25.46 -0.99 15.24
C PRO A 284 -25.69 -2.33 14.53
N GLY A 285 -24.60 -3.03 14.23
CA GLY A 285 -24.62 -4.42 13.79
C GLY A 285 -24.90 -5.39 14.95
N LYS A 286 -24.44 -6.64 14.81
CA LYS A 286 -24.49 -7.61 15.91
C LYS A 286 -23.66 -7.08 17.10
N ALA A 287 -24.09 -7.38 18.32
CA ALA A 287 -23.30 -7.09 19.51
C ALA A 287 -21.91 -7.77 19.40
N PRO A 288 -20.84 -7.14 19.89
CA PRO A 288 -19.49 -7.66 19.78
C PRO A 288 -19.39 -9.00 20.50
N GLU A 289 -18.72 -9.97 19.88
CA GLU A 289 -18.26 -11.15 20.59
C GLU A 289 -16.96 -10.81 21.33
N ARG A 290 -16.77 -11.43 22.50
CA ARG A 290 -15.59 -11.21 23.33
C ARG A 290 -14.35 -11.70 22.58
N ARG A 291 -13.32 -10.87 22.51
CA ARG A 291 -12.03 -11.19 21.88
C ARG A 291 -10.93 -11.35 22.91
N ALA A 292 -9.91 -12.12 22.55
CA ALA A 292 -8.73 -12.39 23.39
C ALA A 292 -7.89 -11.14 23.72
N ASP A 293 -7.93 -10.10 22.88
CA ASP A 293 -7.25 -8.83 23.13
C ASP A 293 -8.05 -7.86 24.01
N GLY A 294 -9.30 -8.20 24.36
CA GLY A 294 -10.16 -7.37 25.20
C GLY A 294 -10.62 -6.07 24.53
N ARG A 295 -10.38 -5.87 23.23
CA ARG A 295 -10.79 -4.66 22.52
C ARG A 295 -12.27 -4.71 22.13
N LEU A 296 -12.93 -3.56 22.18
CA LEU A 296 -14.28 -3.39 21.65
C LEU A 296 -14.22 -3.34 20.13
N VAL A 297 -14.95 -4.22 19.44
CA VAL A 297 -15.15 -4.15 18.00
C VAL A 297 -16.63 -4.18 17.68
N GLN A 298 -17.18 -3.02 17.30
CA GLN A 298 -18.58 -2.84 17.00
C GLN A 298 -18.80 -2.52 15.52
N GLU A 299 -19.51 -3.38 14.81
CA GLU A 299 -19.94 -3.07 13.45
C GLU A 299 -21.08 -2.04 13.47
N PHE A 300 -21.11 -1.15 12.49
CA PHE A 300 -22.20 -0.20 12.34
C PHE A 300 -22.50 0.07 10.87
N THR A 301 -23.75 0.49 10.64
CA THR A 301 -24.21 1.00 9.36
C THR A 301 -24.83 2.36 9.56
N ALA A 302 -24.52 3.30 8.69
CA ALA A 302 -25.09 4.63 8.74
C ALA A 302 -25.40 5.14 7.33
N SER A 303 -26.48 5.89 7.17
CA SER A 303 -26.91 6.41 5.87
C SER A 303 -27.54 7.78 5.98
N ASP A 304 -27.29 8.60 4.97
CA ASP A 304 -27.80 9.95 4.82
C ASP A 304 -27.90 10.33 3.33
N ASP A 305 -28.86 11.16 2.94
CA ASP A 305 -29.08 11.53 1.53
C ASP A 305 -28.06 12.57 1.03
N ASN A 306 -27.50 13.40 1.91
CA ASN A 306 -26.45 14.37 1.61
C ASN A 306 -25.07 13.96 2.12
N GLY A 307 -25.01 12.95 2.99
CA GLY A 307 -23.83 12.28 3.49
C GLY A 307 -23.49 12.67 4.92
N ILE A 308 -22.91 11.71 5.64
CA ILE A 308 -22.58 11.88 7.07
C ILE A 308 -21.31 12.73 7.21
N ALA A 309 -21.39 13.75 8.06
CA ALA A 309 -20.27 14.62 8.40
C ALA A 309 -19.44 14.05 9.56
N ALA A 310 -20.11 13.66 10.65
CA ALA A 310 -19.48 13.13 11.85
C ALA A 310 -20.27 11.96 12.45
N GLY A 311 -19.61 11.16 13.29
CA GLY A 311 -20.26 10.08 14.02
C GLY A 311 -19.49 9.71 15.27
N GLN A 312 -20.22 9.35 16.32
CA GLN A 312 -19.67 8.94 17.61
C GLN A 312 -20.50 7.80 18.23
N ALA A 313 -19.85 6.92 18.97
CA ALA A 313 -20.49 5.97 19.86
C ALA A 313 -20.38 6.50 21.28
N VAL A 314 -21.51 6.54 21.98
CA VAL A 314 -21.62 6.95 23.38
C VAL A 314 -21.91 5.70 24.21
N ILE A 315 -21.00 5.39 25.13
CA ILE A 315 -21.06 4.23 26.02
C ILE A 315 -21.34 4.74 27.44
N VAL A 316 -22.35 4.16 28.07
CA VAL A 316 -22.78 4.50 29.43
C VAL A 316 -22.92 3.22 30.26
N LEU A 317 -22.55 3.27 31.54
CA LEU A 317 -22.76 2.16 32.47
C LEU A 317 -24.26 1.85 32.65
N ASP A 318 -24.64 0.58 32.51
CA ASP A 318 -26.00 0.11 32.79
C ASP A 318 -26.08 -0.32 34.27
N LEU A 319 -26.29 0.65 35.16
CA LEU A 319 -26.20 0.45 36.61
C LEU A 319 -27.22 -0.58 37.14
N ASP A 320 -28.40 -0.65 36.54
CA ASP A 320 -29.47 -1.58 36.93
C ASP A 320 -29.13 -3.04 36.60
N ALA A 321 -28.27 -3.26 35.59
CA ALA A 321 -27.82 -4.58 35.19
C ALA A 321 -26.55 -5.05 35.93
N VAL A 322 -25.87 -4.17 36.68
CA VAL A 322 -24.64 -4.49 37.42
C VAL A 322 -24.96 -5.30 38.67
N ASP A 323 -24.25 -6.41 38.87
CA ASP A 323 -24.25 -7.14 40.14
C ASP A 323 -23.48 -6.35 41.21
N ARG A 324 -24.20 -5.71 42.14
CA ARG A 324 -23.66 -4.80 43.16
C ARG A 324 -22.93 -5.50 44.33
N ARG A 325 -22.51 -6.76 44.17
CA ARG A 325 -21.71 -7.51 45.18
C ARG A 325 -20.21 -7.20 45.06
N PHE A 326 -19.41 -7.72 45.98
CA PHE A 326 -17.93 -7.71 45.93
C PHE A 326 -17.30 -6.34 45.64
N GLY A 327 -17.54 -5.34 46.50
CA GLY A 327 -16.95 -4.00 46.34
C GLY A 327 -17.73 -3.05 45.44
N LEU A 328 -18.79 -3.52 44.78
CA LEU A 328 -19.70 -2.67 44.00
C LEU A 328 -20.95 -2.24 44.79
N ALA A 329 -21.01 -2.49 46.10
CA ALA A 329 -22.14 -2.12 46.94
C ALA A 329 -22.29 -0.60 47.16
N PRO A 330 -21.20 0.19 47.38
CA PRO A 330 -21.29 1.65 47.42
C PRO A 330 -21.78 2.23 46.09
N GLU A 331 -22.35 3.43 46.11
CA GLU A 331 -22.67 4.12 44.85
C GLU A 331 -21.40 4.43 44.07
N PRO A 332 -21.38 4.21 42.73
CA PRO A 332 -20.24 4.55 41.91
C PRO A 332 -20.04 6.05 41.90
N GLU A 333 -18.79 6.49 41.88
CA GLU A 333 -18.48 7.89 41.66
C GLU A 333 -18.96 8.33 40.26
N PRO A 334 -19.55 9.53 40.11
CA PRO A 334 -20.02 10.02 38.82
C PRO A 334 -18.88 10.07 37.80
N ARG A 335 -19.15 9.57 36.59
CA ARG A 335 -18.20 9.56 35.47
C ARG A 335 -18.90 9.98 34.19
N GLU A 336 -18.18 10.69 33.34
CA GLU A 336 -18.66 11.07 32.01
C GLU A 336 -18.85 9.83 31.12
N ALA A 337 -19.75 9.95 30.14
CA ALA A 337 -19.93 8.91 29.14
C ALA A 337 -18.66 8.75 28.30
N VAL A 338 -18.36 7.52 27.90
CA VAL A 338 -17.21 7.28 27.02
C VAL A 338 -17.65 7.52 25.59
N GLU A 339 -17.01 8.49 24.93
CA GLU A 339 -17.27 8.85 23.54
C GLU A 339 -16.15 8.33 22.64
N LEU A 340 -16.51 7.55 21.62
CA LEU A 340 -15.58 7.05 20.61
C LEU A 340 -16.00 7.51 19.22
N ALA A 341 -15.11 8.14 18.46
CA ALA A 341 -15.41 8.56 17.10
C ALA A 341 -15.65 7.35 16.18
N LEU A 342 -16.72 7.40 15.39
CA LEU A 342 -16.99 6.41 14.36
C LEU A 342 -16.03 6.63 13.18
N PRO A 343 -15.36 5.58 12.68
CA PRO A 343 -14.48 5.71 11.53
C PRO A 343 -15.29 6.01 10.26
N LEU A 344 -15.08 7.20 9.68
CA LEU A 344 -15.74 7.64 8.44
C LEU A 344 -14.77 7.61 7.25
N PRO A 345 -15.25 7.37 6.02
CA PRO A 345 -14.40 7.43 4.83
C PRO A 345 -13.81 8.81 4.57
N ALA A 346 -12.48 8.90 4.46
CA ALA A 346 -11.76 10.12 4.13
C ALA A 346 -12.04 10.53 2.68
N THR A 347 -12.11 9.55 1.79
CA THR A 347 -12.46 9.72 0.37
C THR A 347 -13.63 8.81 -0.02
N GLY A 348 -14.41 9.23 -1.01
CA GLY A 348 -15.58 8.50 -1.49
C GLY A 348 -16.92 8.97 -0.89
N SER A 349 -17.98 8.21 -1.18
CA SER A 349 -19.34 8.56 -0.78
C SER A 349 -19.56 8.32 0.71
N ARG A 350 -20.07 9.34 1.42
CA ARG A 350 -20.52 9.25 2.82
C ARG A 350 -22.03 9.09 2.97
N LYS A 351 -22.75 8.82 1.87
CA LYS A 351 -24.21 8.61 1.87
C LYS A 351 -24.62 7.26 2.46
N GLN A 352 -23.76 6.25 2.34
CA GLN A 352 -23.95 4.95 2.95
C GLN A 352 -22.61 4.43 3.44
N ILE A 353 -22.50 4.25 4.75
CA ILE A 353 -21.27 3.87 5.43
C ILE A 353 -21.52 2.53 6.12
N ARG A 354 -20.61 1.59 5.91
CA ARG A 354 -20.48 0.38 6.71
C ARG A 354 -19.07 0.37 7.27
N GLY A 355 -18.95 0.27 8.58
CA GLY A 355 -17.68 0.38 9.26
C GLY A 355 -17.62 -0.48 10.51
N ARG A 356 -16.42 -0.56 11.09
CA ARG A 356 -16.17 -1.22 12.35
C ARG A 356 -15.49 -0.24 13.29
N LEU A 357 -16.18 0.14 14.35
CA LEU A 357 -15.61 0.88 15.46
C LEU A 357 -14.72 -0.05 16.26
N VAL A 358 -13.45 0.32 16.43
CA VAL A 358 -12.49 -0.40 17.29
C VAL A 358 -12.07 0.54 18.41
N GLY A 359 -12.26 0.13 19.66
CA GLY A 359 -11.87 0.90 20.84
C GLY A 359 -11.10 0.04 21.84
N ASP A 360 -9.95 0.53 22.30
CA ASP A 360 -9.24 -0.09 23.43
C ASP A 360 -9.76 0.51 24.74
N LEU A 361 -10.68 -0.22 25.37
CA LEU A 361 -11.27 0.12 26.65
C LEU A 361 -10.88 -0.88 27.75
N ALA A 362 -9.84 -1.69 27.53
CA ALA A 362 -9.48 -2.77 28.45
C ALA A 362 -9.06 -2.24 29.84
N ARG A 363 -8.50 -1.03 29.91
CA ARG A 363 -8.10 -0.35 31.16
C ARG A 363 -9.25 0.42 31.81
N HIS A 364 -10.36 0.62 31.11
CA HIS A 364 -11.46 1.45 31.58
C HIS A 364 -12.11 0.84 32.84
N PRO A 365 -12.57 1.65 33.81
CA PRO A 365 -13.27 1.15 35.00
C PRO A 365 -14.50 0.28 34.71
N TRP A 366 -15.13 0.49 33.56
CA TRP A 366 -16.31 -0.29 33.12
C TRP A 366 -15.94 -1.56 32.35
N ALA A 367 -14.66 -1.88 32.18
CA ALA A 367 -14.25 -3.12 31.55
C ALA A 367 -14.87 -4.31 32.29
N ASN A 368 -15.44 -5.26 31.54
CA ASN A 368 -16.19 -6.40 32.05
C ASN A 368 -17.50 -6.07 32.81
N LEU A 369 -17.99 -4.82 32.76
CA LEU A 369 -19.29 -4.44 33.33
C LEU A 369 -20.38 -4.29 32.25
N PRO A 370 -21.66 -4.48 32.61
CA PRO A 370 -22.80 -4.14 31.75
C PRO A 370 -22.81 -2.66 31.35
N VAL A 371 -22.91 -2.39 30.06
CA VAL A 371 -22.98 -1.05 29.47
C VAL A 371 -24.08 -0.99 28.42
N THR A 372 -24.55 0.23 28.19
CA THR A 372 -25.40 0.57 27.04
C THR A 372 -24.59 1.39 26.05
N VAL A 373 -24.60 0.97 24.78
CA VAL A 373 -23.94 1.66 23.68
C VAL A 373 -25.00 2.26 22.76
N SER A 374 -24.89 3.55 22.48
CA SER A 374 -25.71 4.25 21.49
C SER A 374 -24.82 4.88 20.43
N LEU A 375 -25.23 4.81 19.17
CA LEU A 375 -24.52 5.43 18.06
C LEU A 375 -25.21 6.72 17.70
N LYS A 376 -24.43 7.78 17.49
CA LYS A 376 -24.88 9.09 17.08
C LYS A 376 -24.16 9.46 15.80
N VAL A 377 -24.88 9.95 14.80
CA VAL A 377 -24.33 10.48 13.55
C VAL A 377 -24.90 11.86 13.28
N GLU A 378 -24.12 12.66 12.57
CA GLU A 378 -24.43 14.05 12.25
C GLU A 378 -24.18 14.31 10.77
N ASP A 379 -25.09 15.04 10.12
CA ASP A 379 -24.97 15.46 8.72
C ASP A 379 -24.26 16.81 8.59
N GLY A 380 -24.21 17.37 7.38
CA GLY A 380 -23.53 18.64 7.13
C GLY A 380 -24.30 19.91 7.54
N ILE A 381 -25.50 19.79 8.11
CA ILE A 381 -26.26 20.89 8.72
C ILE A 381 -26.61 20.61 10.18
N GLU A 382 -25.82 19.75 10.84
CA GLU A 382 -25.91 19.41 12.26
C GLU A 382 -27.20 18.68 12.67
N GLN A 383 -27.95 18.08 11.73
CA GLN A 383 -29.04 17.17 12.11
C GLN A 383 -28.47 15.88 12.67
N GLN A 384 -29.09 15.40 13.75
CA GLN A 384 -28.57 14.27 14.52
C GLN A 384 -29.46 13.03 14.42
N GLY A 385 -28.86 11.90 14.08
CA GLY A 385 -29.45 10.58 14.10
C GLY A 385 -28.90 9.77 15.26
N VAL A 386 -29.76 9.22 16.12
CA VAL A 386 -29.34 8.40 17.26
C VAL A 386 -29.95 6.99 17.13
N SER A 387 -29.12 5.96 17.30
CA SER A 387 -29.59 4.57 17.28
C SER A 387 -30.30 4.20 18.59
N ALA A 388 -31.10 3.14 18.53
CA ALA A 388 -31.56 2.50 19.75
C ALA A 388 -30.37 2.04 20.62
N PRO A 389 -30.48 2.12 21.96
CA PRO A 389 -29.43 1.67 22.88
C PRO A 389 -29.26 0.15 22.80
N MET A 390 -28.02 -0.30 22.63
CA MET A 390 -27.65 -1.71 22.65
C MET A 390 -26.99 -2.06 23.98
N ARG A 391 -27.55 -3.05 24.69
CA ARG A 391 -26.99 -3.57 25.93
C ARG A 391 -25.94 -4.63 25.63
N MET A 392 -24.79 -4.53 26.29
CA MET A 392 -23.72 -5.52 26.21
C MET A 392 -22.86 -5.49 27.48
N VAL A 393 -21.96 -6.46 27.63
CA VAL A 393 -20.87 -6.38 28.60
C VAL A 393 -19.66 -5.80 27.89
N LEU A 394 -19.08 -4.72 28.43
CA LEU A 394 -17.92 -4.08 27.81
C LEU A 394 -16.75 -5.08 27.79
N PRO A 395 -16.16 -5.39 26.61
CA PRO A 395 -14.99 -6.25 26.54
C PRO A 395 -13.84 -5.67 27.36
N GLY A 396 -13.12 -6.54 28.08
CA GLY A 396 -11.95 -6.20 28.85
C GLY A 396 -10.93 -7.32 28.82
N ARG A 397 -9.67 -7.01 29.17
CA ARG A 397 -8.61 -8.01 29.34
C ARG A 397 -9.00 -8.96 30.48
N ARG A 398 -8.79 -10.26 30.27
CA ARG A 398 -8.88 -11.28 31.32
C ARG A 398 -7.49 -11.57 31.86
N PHE A 399 -7.45 -11.89 33.14
CA PHE A 399 -6.26 -12.30 33.87
C PHE A 399 -6.56 -13.71 34.37
N PHE A 400 -5.72 -14.65 33.99
CA PHE A 400 -5.86 -16.06 34.37
C PHE A 400 -5.06 -16.38 35.62
N ASP A 401 -3.99 -15.62 35.91
CA ASP A 401 -3.32 -15.74 37.19
C ASP A 401 -4.27 -15.30 38.33
N PRO A 402 -4.54 -16.16 39.34
CA PRO A 402 -5.50 -15.83 40.40
C PRO A 402 -5.11 -14.59 41.22
N LEU A 403 -3.82 -14.35 41.42
CA LEU A 403 -3.34 -13.17 42.12
C LEU A 403 -3.53 -11.92 41.23
N ALA A 404 -3.17 -11.99 39.96
CA ALA A 404 -3.40 -10.91 38.99
C ALA A 404 -4.90 -10.57 38.87
N ALA A 405 -5.76 -11.57 38.79
CA ALA A 405 -7.22 -11.41 38.79
C ALA A 405 -7.70 -10.70 40.06
N ALA A 406 -7.22 -11.11 41.25
CA ALA A 406 -7.56 -10.45 42.51
C ALA A 406 -7.09 -8.98 42.55
N LEU A 407 -5.89 -8.66 42.07
CA LEU A 407 -5.42 -7.27 41.98
C LEU A 407 -6.31 -6.42 41.08
N ILE A 408 -6.80 -6.97 39.97
CA ILE A 408 -7.67 -6.27 39.03
C ILE A 408 -9.08 -6.09 39.58
N GLU A 409 -9.60 -7.04 40.36
CA GLU A 409 -10.85 -6.85 41.10
C GLU A 409 -10.71 -5.73 42.14
N VAL A 410 -9.62 -5.72 42.91
CA VAL A 410 -9.34 -4.64 43.86
C VAL A 410 -9.22 -3.28 43.15
N ARG A 411 -8.57 -3.26 41.98
CA ARG A 411 -8.47 -2.07 41.14
C ARG A 411 -9.86 -1.59 40.70
N ARG A 412 -10.73 -2.49 40.23
CA ARG A 412 -12.11 -2.16 39.85
C ARG A 412 -12.87 -1.55 41.02
N ASP A 413 -12.78 -2.15 42.20
CA ASP A 413 -13.47 -1.69 43.40
C ASP A 413 -12.99 -0.28 43.80
N LEU A 414 -11.69 0.00 43.73
CA LEU A 414 -11.14 1.34 43.98
C LEU A 414 -11.59 2.39 42.95
N LEU A 415 -11.68 2.01 41.68
CA LEU A 415 -12.13 2.88 40.60
C LEU A 415 -13.65 3.10 40.61
N TRP A 416 -14.40 2.17 41.21
CA TRP A 416 -15.83 2.27 41.45
C TRP A 416 -16.15 3.33 42.50
N SER A 417 -15.55 3.22 43.69
CA SER A 417 -15.68 4.21 44.76
C SER A 417 -14.46 4.21 45.69
N ARG A 418 -14.00 5.40 46.07
CA ARG A 418 -12.95 5.57 47.09
C ARG A 418 -13.34 5.02 48.46
N ASP A 419 -14.63 4.85 48.74
CA ASP A 419 -15.11 4.25 50.00
C ASP A 419 -14.65 2.79 50.16
N ASN A 420 -14.26 2.14 49.06
CA ASN A 420 -13.72 0.79 49.09
C ASN A 420 -12.29 0.71 49.65
N ALA A 421 -11.60 1.83 49.91
CA ALA A 421 -10.19 1.85 50.29
C ALA A 421 -9.86 0.90 51.46
N ALA A 422 -10.67 0.91 52.52
CA ALA A 422 -10.45 0.04 53.68
C ALA A 422 -10.59 -1.45 53.35
N ARG A 423 -11.60 -1.82 52.54
CA ARG A 423 -11.83 -3.21 52.09
C ARG A 423 -10.71 -3.65 51.14
N SER A 424 -10.35 -2.80 50.19
CA SER A 424 -9.25 -3.05 49.24
C SER A 424 -7.93 -3.30 49.97
N ALA A 425 -7.61 -2.50 51.00
CA ALA A 425 -6.42 -2.72 51.82
C ALA A 425 -6.44 -4.09 52.53
N GLN A 426 -7.58 -4.51 53.07
CA GLN A 426 -7.74 -5.82 53.71
C GLN A 426 -7.53 -6.97 52.73
N ILE A 427 -8.07 -6.87 51.51
CA ILE A 427 -7.91 -7.89 50.47
C ILE A 427 -6.45 -7.98 50.03
N LEU A 428 -5.80 -6.85 49.76
CA LEU A 428 -4.39 -6.81 49.38
C LEU A 428 -3.50 -7.39 50.48
N ARG A 429 -3.78 -7.08 51.75
CA ARG A 429 -3.06 -7.66 52.90
C ARG A 429 -3.24 -9.17 53.00
N ALA A 430 -4.45 -9.67 52.75
CA ALA A 430 -4.72 -11.10 52.73
C ALA A 430 -3.98 -11.79 51.57
N ALA A 431 -4.00 -11.18 50.39
CA ALA A 431 -3.28 -11.69 49.21
C ALA A 431 -1.75 -11.67 49.39
N SER A 432 -1.22 -10.72 50.17
CA SER A 432 0.23 -10.55 50.42
C SER A 432 0.70 -11.10 51.77
N TRP A 433 -0.07 -11.98 52.44
CA TRP A 433 0.26 -12.45 53.80
C TRP A 433 1.53 -13.33 53.85
N GLN A 434 1.78 -14.13 52.82
CA GLN A 434 2.97 -15.00 52.69
C GLN A 434 3.62 -14.80 51.32
N PRO A 435 4.49 -13.77 51.16
CA PRO A 435 5.06 -13.43 49.86
C PRO A 435 6.21 -14.34 49.42
N GLU A 436 6.86 -15.06 50.36
CA GLU A 436 8.06 -15.87 50.08
C GLU A 436 7.77 -16.96 49.03
N GLY A 437 8.51 -16.92 47.91
CA GLY A 437 8.41 -17.91 46.83
C GLY A 437 7.21 -17.77 45.89
N PHE A 438 6.29 -16.84 46.16
CA PHE A 438 5.10 -16.60 45.33
C PHE A 438 5.08 -15.21 44.67
N MET A 439 5.82 -14.24 45.23
CA MET A 439 5.82 -12.86 44.75
C MET A 439 7.24 -12.31 44.70
N GLU A 440 7.58 -11.57 43.64
CA GLU A 440 8.84 -10.86 43.56
C GLU A 440 8.95 -9.75 44.63
N GLU A 441 10.15 -9.54 45.17
CA GLU A 441 10.40 -8.58 46.25
C GLU A 441 10.05 -7.12 45.85
N GLU A 442 10.17 -6.78 44.58
CA GLU A 442 9.78 -5.47 44.07
C GLU A 442 8.25 -5.27 44.08
N LEU A 443 7.52 -6.27 43.59
CA LEU A 443 6.06 -6.29 43.61
C LEU A 443 5.52 -6.25 45.04
N TYR A 444 6.10 -7.05 45.95
CA TYR A 444 5.70 -7.07 47.36
C TYR A 444 5.89 -5.70 48.04
N ARG A 445 7.04 -5.04 47.83
CA ARG A 445 7.28 -3.68 48.35
C ARG A 445 6.29 -2.68 47.78
N GLY A 446 5.98 -2.76 46.48
CA GLY A 446 4.96 -1.95 45.83
C GLY A 446 3.57 -2.10 46.47
N LEU A 447 3.12 -3.34 46.69
CA LEU A 447 1.83 -3.63 47.33
C LEU A 447 1.79 -3.16 48.80
N ARG A 448 2.87 -3.31 49.56
CA ARG A 448 2.95 -2.76 50.94
C ARG A 448 2.80 -1.25 50.98
N GLY A 449 3.41 -0.53 50.04
CA GLY A 449 3.22 0.91 49.87
C GLY A 449 1.78 1.28 49.53
N ALA A 450 1.15 0.50 48.64
CA ALA A 450 -0.26 0.67 48.28
C ALA A 450 -1.19 0.47 49.48
N ILE A 451 -0.99 -0.60 50.26
CA ILE A 451 -1.76 -0.89 51.49
C ILE A 451 -1.65 0.27 52.48
N GLY A 452 -0.44 0.75 52.77
CA GLY A 452 -0.25 1.89 53.68
C GLY A 452 -0.96 3.17 53.22
N THR A 453 -1.00 3.41 51.90
CA THR A 453 -1.71 4.55 51.32
C THR A 453 -3.23 4.41 51.47
N LEU A 454 -3.78 3.22 51.21
CA LEU A 454 -5.21 2.93 51.37
C LEU A 454 -5.67 3.02 52.83
N GLU A 455 -4.82 2.64 53.78
CA GLU A 455 -5.11 2.68 55.23
C GLU A 455 -5.01 4.08 55.85
N SER A 456 -4.39 5.04 55.14
CA SER A 456 -4.31 6.43 55.60
C SER A 456 -5.67 7.13 55.72
N GLY A 457 -6.72 6.55 55.11
CA GLY A 457 -8.12 6.97 55.25
C GLY A 457 -8.52 8.20 54.42
N ASN A 458 -7.58 8.92 53.82
CA ASN A 458 -7.86 10.06 52.95
C ASN A 458 -7.35 9.80 51.51
N LEU A 459 -8.09 9.00 50.76
CA LEU A 459 -7.73 8.67 49.38
C LEU A 459 -8.22 9.77 48.43
N GLY A 460 -7.32 10.68 48.04
CA GLY A 460 -7.59 11.65 46.97
C GLY A 460 -7.76 10.98 45.60
N GLU A 461 -8.39 11.67 44.65
CA GLU A 461 -8.58 11.18 43.27
C GLU A 461 -7.25 10.83 42.59
N GLU A 462 -6.24 11.70 42.69
CA GLU A 462 -4.93 11.46 42.10
C GLU A 462 -4.25 10.22 42.71
N ALA A 463 -4.34 10.06 44.03
CA ALA A 463 -3.79 8.91 44.74
C ALA A 463 -4.49 7.62 44.34
N ARG A 464 -5.84 7.61 44.26
CA ARG A 464 -6.62 6.49 43.73
C ARG A 464 -6.15 6.11 42.33
N ASN A 465 -6.02 7.07 41.42
CA ASN A 465 -5.67 6.79 40.03
C ASN A 465 -4.25 6.21 39.92
N LYS A 466 -3.29 6.72 40.70
CA LYS A 466 -1.93 6.15 40.80
C LYS A 466 -1.93 4.72 41.34
N LEU A 467 -2.70 4.45 42.40
CA LEU A 467 -2.82 3.09 42.94
C LEU A 467 -3.50 2.14 41.95
N ALA A 468 -4.55 2.59 41.27
CA ALA A 468 -5.21 1.81 40.25
C ALA A 468 -4.30 1.50 39.06
N GLN A 469 -3.39 2.42 38.71
CA GLN A 469 -2.36 2.18 37.70
C GLN A 469 -1.32 1.17 38.19
N LEU A 470 -0.82 1.32 39.43
CA LEU A 470 0.12 0.37 40.03
C LEU A 470 -0.46 -1.05 40.09
N LEU A 471 -1.72 -1.21 40.50
CA LEU A 471 -2.40 -2.51 40.53
C LEU A 471 -2.56 -3.13 39.14
N TRP A 472 -2.79 -2.30 38.11
CA TRP A 472 -2.83 -2.75 36.72
C TRP A 472 -1.47 -3.27 36.27
N ASP A 473 -0.42 -2.47 36.48
CA ASP A 473 0.94 -2.82 36.04
C ASP A 473 1.44 -4.06 36.79
N ALA A 474 1.13 -4.19 38.08
CA ALA A 474 1.39 -5.38 38.88
C ALA A 474 0.68 -6.63 38.34
N ALA A 475 -0.61 -6.52 38.02
CA ALA A 475 -1.37 -7.64 37.46
C ALA A 475 -0.84 -8.06 36.08
N VAL A 476 -0.48 -7.09 35.23
CA VAL A 476 0.13 -7.37 33.93
C VAL A 476 1.50 -8.04 34.10
N ALA A 477 2.33 -7.57 35.03
CA ALA A 477 3.61 -8.19 35.34
C ALA A 477 3.47 -9.62 35.86
N LEU A 478 2.45 -9.92 36.68
CA LEU A 478 2.16 -11.29 37.13
C LEU A 478 1.64 -12.19 36.00
N GLU A 479 0.79 -11.65 35.13
CA GLU A 479 0.21 -12.41 34.01
C GLU A 479 1.26 -12.75 32.94
N ASP A 480 2.03 -11.74 32.53
CA ASP A 480 3.01 -11.80 31.42
C ASP A 480 4.43 -12.17 31.91
N GLY A 481 4.71 -12.03 33.21
CA GLY A 481 6.02 -12.18 33.83
C GLY A 481 6.04 -13.26 34.91
N GLY A 482 6.33 -14.49 34.48
CA GLY A 482 6.83 -15.54 35.37
C GLY A 482 8.27 -15.88 34.98
N LEU A 483 9.25 -15.35 35.70
CA LEU A 483 10.68 -15.67 35.58
C LEU A 483 11.01 -17.02 36.26
N ALA A 484 10.13 -18.00 36.09
CA ALA A 484 10.33 -19.33 36.61
C ALA A 484 10.77 -20.30 35.52
N ASP A 485 11.42 -21.38 35.98
CA ASP A 485 11.76 -22.61 35.28
C ASP A 485 10.82 -22.88 34.08
N ALA A 486 11.37 -23.22 32.91
CA ALA A 486 10.57 -23.51 31.70
C ALA A 486 9.45 -24.54 31.98
N LEU A 487 9.70 -25.44 32.93
CA LEU A 487 8.75 -26.40 33.45
C LEU A 487 7.54 -25.77 34.18
N GLU A 488 7.78 -24.71 34.96
CA GLU A 488 6.73 -23.99 35.66
C GLU A 488 5.86 -23.19 34.67
N ARG A 489 6.49 -22.50 33.71
CA ARG A 489 5.79 -21.79 32.63
C ARG A 489 4.88 -22.72 31.81
N MET A 490 5.35 -23.92 31.50
CA MET A 490 4.54 -24.93 30.82
C MET A 490 3.33 -25.36 31.67
N SER A 491 3.54 -25.60 32.97
CA SER A 491 2.44 -25.97 33.87
C SER A 491 1.39 -24.87 34.01
N GLN A 492 1.82 -23.61 34.08
CA GLN A 492 0.93 -22.45 34.14
C GLN A 492 0.13 -22.30 32.84
N ALA A 493 0.78 -22.34 31.67
CA ALA A 493 0.09 -22.26 30.39
C ALA A 493 -0.98 -23.37 30.23
N GLN A 494 -0.68 -24.58 30.72
CA GLN A 494 -1.61 -25.71 30.71
C GLN A 494 -2.82 -25.47 31.63
N GLU A 495 -2.61 -24.91 32.81
CA GLU A 495 -3.68 -24.57 33.74
C GLU A 495 -4.59 -23.46 33.20
N ARG A 496 -3.99 -22.37 32.67
CA ARG A 496 -4.72 -21.26 32.02
C ARG A 496 -5.61 -21.74 30.87
N LEU A 497 -5.07 -22.61 30.01
CA LEU A 497 -5.81 -23.21 28.91
C LEU A 497 -6.98 -24.08 29.42
N SER A 498 -6.73 -24.97 30.38
CA SER A 498 -7.77 -25.82 30.98
C SER A 498 -8.88 -24.99 31.61
N GLU A 499 -8.54 -23.93 32.32
CA GLU A 499 -9.51 -23.03 32.91
C GLU A 499 -10.30 -22.24 31.84
N ALA A 500 -9.65 -21.77 30.79
CA ALA A 500 -10.31 -21.11 29.67
C ALA A 500 -11.34 -22.03 28.99
N ILE A 501 -11.01 -23.32 28.81
CA ILE A 501 -11.94 -24.31 28.27
C ILE A 501 -13.13 -24.52 29.22
N ARG A 502 -12.88 -24.70 30.53
CA ARG A 502 -13.94 -24.87 31.54
C ARG A 502 -14.89 -23.68 31.60
N ASN A 503 -14.35 -22.47 31.46
CA ASN A 503 -15.09 -21.22 31.53
C ASN A 503 -15.71 -20.80 30.18
N GLY A 504 -15.57 -21.60 29.12
CA GLY A 504 -16.18 -21.33 27.80
C GLY A 504 -15.57 -20.11 27.10
N ALA A 505 -14.24 -20.01 27.09
CA ALA A 505 -13.50 -18.93 26.41
C ALA A 505 -13.77 -18.87 24.89
N SER A 506 -13.50 -17.71 24.29
CA SER A 506 -13.67 -17.51 22.84
C SER A 506 -12.68 -18.36 22.03
N PRO A 507 -12.99 -18.76 20.77
CA PRO A 507 -12.07 -19.55 19.95
C PRO A 507 -10.70 -18.89 19.77
N ASP A 508 -10.67 -17.57 19.61
CA ASP A 508 -9.43 -16.79 19.46
C ASP A 508 -8.58 -16.81 20.75
N GLU A 509 -9.21 -16.80 21.92
CA GLU A 509 -8.56 -16.85 23.24
C GLU A 509 -7.96 -18.22 23.50
N ILE A 510 -8.69 -19.27 23.16
CA ILE A 510 -8.19 -20.62 23.30
C ILE A 510 -7.03 -20.87 22.33
N GLN A 511 -7.10 -20.39 21.09
CA GLN A 511 -5.99 -20.51 20.15
C GLN A 511 -4.72 -19.83 20.68
N ARG A 512 -4.84 -18.64 21.29
CA ARG A 512 -3.70 -17.96 21.92
C ARG A 512 -3.08 -18.77 23.06
N LEU A 513 -3.91 -19.30 23.96
CA LEU A 513 -3.44 -20.12 25.09
C LEU A 513 -2.83 -21.45 24.63
N MET A 514 -3.33 -22.03 23.54
CA MET A 514 -2.72 -23.19 22.89
C MET A 514 -1.33 -22.87 22.33
N ASP A 515 -1.18 -21.73 21.67
CA ASP A 515 0.11 -21.27 21.12
C ASP A 515 1.11 -21.03 22.27
N GLU A 516 0.67 -20.44 23.38
CA GLU A 516 1.48 -20.24 24.60
C GLU A 516 1.90 -21.57 25.24
N LEU A 517 0.98 -22.53 25.38
CA LEU A 517 1.30 -23.86 25.89
C LEU A 517 2.32 -24.58 24.99
N LYS A 518 2.17 -24.48 23.66
CA LYS A 518 3.12 -25.05 22.71
C LYS A 518 4.51 -24.45 22.90
N GLN A 519 4.60 -23.12 22.94
CA GLN A 519 5.86 -22.43 23.14
C GLN A 519 6.52 -22.81 24.48
N ALA A 520 5.76 -22.84 25.56
CA ALA A 520 6.29 -23.22 26.87
C ALA A 520 6.73 -24.69 26.91
N THR A 521 6.06 -25.57 26.17
CA THR A 521 6.45 -26.98 26.02
C THR A 521 7.74 -27.11 25.22
N ASP A 522 7.89 -26.35 24.13
CA ASP A 522 9.11 -26.31 23.32
C ASP A 522 10.30 -25.80 24.15
N ASP A 523 10.12 -24.70 24.89
CA ASP A 523 11.10 -24.16 25.84
C ASP A 523 11.52 -25.21 26.89
N TYR A 524 10.57 -25.98 27.41
CA TYR A 524 10.83 -27.05 28.37
C TYR A 524 11.62 -28.21 27.74
N LEU A 525 11.27 -28.63 26.52
CA LEU A 525 11.99 -29.67 25.78
C LEU A 525 13.42 -29.23 25.45
N ASP A 526 13.60 -27.97 25.08
CA ASP A 526 14.93 -27.38 24.83
C ASP A 526 15.77 -27.36 26.10
N MET A 527 15.19 -26.96 27.23
CA MET A 527 15.85 -27.02 28.54
C MET A 527 16.22 -28.47 28.91
N LEU A 528 15.31 -29.43 28.70
CA LEU A 528 15.55 -30.84 28.99
C LEU A 528 16.65 -31.42 28.08
N ALA A 529 16.71 -31.01 26.81
CA ALA A 529 17.74 -31.38 25.86
C ALA A 529 19.11 -30.78 26.24
N GLN A 530 19.13 -29.57 26.79
CA GLN A 530 20.33 -28.94 27.33
C GLN A 530 20.81 -29.63 28.63
N GLN A 531 19.90 -30.06 29.51
CA GLN A 531 20.22 -30.80 30.73
C GLN A 531 20.60 -32.27 30.47
N GLN A 532 20.05 -32.91 29.45
CA GLN A 532 20.46 -34.26 29.01
C GLN A 532 21.74 -34.24 28.14
N GLY A 533 22.32 -33.06 27.91
CA GLY A 533 23.58 -32.87 27.20
C GLY A 533 24.84 -33.21 28.00
N GLU A 534 24.72 -33.62 29.27
CA GLU A 534 25.83 -34.13 30.09
C GLU A 534 25.81 -35.67 30.18
N ASP A 535 26.88 -36.26 29.64
CA ASP A 535 27.36 -37.65 29.69
C ASP A 535 26.48 -38.85 29.27
N PRO A 536 26.72 -39.39 28.06
CA PRO A 536 26.23 -40.69 27.62
C PRO A 536 27.30 -41.81 27.63
N ALA A 537 28.17 -41.88 28.64
CA ALA A 537 29.17 -42.96 28.76
C ALA A 537 28.80 -44.13 29.70
N GLU A 538 27.70 -44.07 30.47
CA GLU A 538 27.28 -45.19 31.37
C GLU A 538 25.98 -45.91 30.96
N ARG A 539 25.81 -46.28 29.68
CA ARG A 539 24.66 -47.12 29.25
C ARG A 539 24.96 -48.58 28.94
N PHE A 540 26.06 -49.14 29.43
CA PHE A 540 26.35 -50.57 29.27
C PHE A 540 26.56 -51.30 30.59
N ASP A 541 25.48 -51.42 31.38
CA ASP A 541 25.06 -52.72 31.94
C ASP A 541 23.64 -52.61 32.53
N ARG A 542 22.64 -53.08 31.77
CA ARG A 542 21.58 -54.00 32.27
C ARG A 542 20.53 -54.32 31.21
N SER A 543 20.24 -55.61 31.14
CA SER A 543 19.18 -56.33 30.43
C SER A 543 17.88 -55.56 30.16
N ALA A 544 17.31 -55.84 28.98
CA ALA A 544 16.00 -55.42 28.50
C ALA A 544 14.90 -55.45 29.57
N ARG A 545 14.44 -54.26 29.95
CA ARG A 545 13.03 -54.02 30.28
C ARG A 545 12.58 -52.79 29.51
N ASP A 546 11.50 -52.96 28.77
CA ASP A 546 10.73 -51.91 28.11
C ASP A 546 10.50 -50.75 29.07
N ARG A 547 11.34 -49.72 28.96
CA ARG A 547 11.04 -48.39 29.44
C ARG A 547 10.59 -47.62 28.22
N GLN A 548 9.28 -47.45 28.08
CA GLN A 548 8.67 -46.55 27.10
C GLN A 548 9.21 -45.14 27.38
N GLN A 549 10.26 -44.78 26.64
CA GLN A 549 10.74 -43.41 26.57
C GLN A 549 9.74 -42.67 25.69
N ILE A 550 9.00 -41.75 26.31
CA ILE A 550 8.13 -40.81 25.59
C ILE A 550 9.06 -39.92 24.74
N THR A 551 8.78 -39.81 23.44
CA THR A 551 9.55 -38.98 22.51
C THR A 551 8.93 -37.60 22.38
N GLY A 552 9.73 -36.58 22.03
CA GLY A 552 9.23 -35.22 21.74
C GLY A 552 8.13 -35.22 20.66
N ASP A 553 8.23 -36.12 19.69
CA ASP A 553 7.21 -36.32 18.65
C ASP A 553 5.85 -36.75 19.22
N GLN A 554 5.83 -37.57 20.27
CA GLN A 554 4.59 -38.03 20.91
C GLN A 554 3.88 -36.89 21.64
N ILE A 555 4.64 -35.97 22.23
CA ILE A 555 4.11 -34.76 22.87
C ILE A 555 3.50 -33.82 21.82
N GLN A 556 4.19 -33.63 20.69
CA GLN A 556 3.68 -32.80 19.58
C GLN A 556 2.39 -33.39 18.97
N GLN A 557 2.33 -34.71 18.78
CA GLN A 557 1.12 -35.38 18.28
C GLN A 557 -0.09 -35.18 19.19
N MET A 558 0.09 -35.23 20.52
CA MET A 558 -0.99 -34.96 21.46
C MET A 558 -1.46 -33.50 21.38
N MET A 559 -0.54 -32.54 21.24
CA MET A 559 -0.88 -31.12 21.07
C MET A 559 -1.68 -30.87 19.78
N ASP A 560 -1.29 -31.52 18.69
CA ASP A 560 -2.02 -31.45 17.42
C ASP A 560 -3.42 -32.10 17.51
N GLU A 561 -3.55 -33.21 18.24
CA GLU A 561 -4.84 -33.84 18.53
C GLU A 561 -5.76 -32.93 19.36
N ILE A 562 -5.22 -32.31 20.41
CA ILE A 562 -5.93 -31.31 21.19
C ILE A 562 -6.41 -30.18 20.27
N GLN A 563 -5.55 -29.62 19.43
CA GLN A 563 -5.95 -28.54 18.50
C GLN A 563 -7.05 -28.96 17.52
N ARG A 564 -6.99 -30.19 17.00
CA ARG A 564 -8.04 -30.74 16.13
C ARG A 564 -9.37 -30.84 16.87
N LEU A 565 -9.39 -31.45 18.05
CA LEU A 565 -10.60 -31.58 18.86
C LEU A 565 -11.23 -30.22 19.18
N MET A 566 -10.41 -29.22 19.44
CA MET A 566 -10.84 -27.84 19.68
C MET A 566 -11.49 -27.20 18.44
N ASN A 567 -10.90 -27.37 17.26
CA ASN A 567 -11.47 -26.91 15.99
C ASN A 567 -12.78 -27.63 15.63
N GLU A 568 -12.93 -28.88 16.04
CA GLU A 568 -14.15 -29.68 15.89
C GLU A 568 -15.20 -29.38 16.97
N GLY A 569 -14.89 -28.54 17.98
CA GLY A 569 -15.78 -28.19 19.08
C GLY A 569 -15.93 -29.27 20.17
N ARG A 570 -15.03 -30.26 20.22
CA ARG A 570 -15.04 -31.41 21.15
C ARG A 570 -14.26 -31.09 22.43
N MET A 571 -14.71 -30.07 23.15
CA MET A 571 -14.02 -29.51 24.34
C MET A 571 -13.80 -30.53 25.48
N ALA A 572 -14.76 -31.44 25.69
CA ALA A 572 -14.66 -32.45 26.75
C ALA A 572 -13.53 -33.45 26.52
N GLU A 573 -13.29 -33.81 25.26
CA GLU A 573 -12.25 -34.77 24.87
C GLU A 573 -10.87 -34.12 24.87
N ALA A 574 -10.79 -32.84 24.45
CA ALA A 574 -9.58 -32.05 24.58
C ALA A 574 -9.13 -31.92 26.05
N GLN A 575 -10.08 -31.76 26.98
CA GLN A 575 -9.80 -31.72 28.43
C GLN A 575 -9.20 -33.04 28.93
N GLU A 576 -9.71 -34.19 28.48
CA GLU A 576 -9.20 -35.51 28.88
C GLU A 576 -7.76 -35.74 28.39
N LEU A 577 -7.45 -35.28 27.18
CA LEU A 577 -6.09 -35.32 26.62
C LEU A 577 -5.13 -34.39 27.36
N LEU A 578 -5.56 -33.19 27.75
CA LEU A 578 -4.75 -32.28 28.58
C LEU A 578 -4.41 -32.90 29.94
N GLU A 579 -5.36 -33.62 30.56
CA GLU A 579 -5.10 -34.37 31.79
C GLU A 579 -4.14 -35.54 31.59
N GLN A 580 -4.25 -36.25 30.46
CA GLN A 580 -3.30 -37.31 30.10
C GLN A 580 -1.88 -36.75 29.91
N PHE A 581 -1.76 -35.60 29.26
CA PHE A 581 -0.50 -34.88 29.09
C PHE A 581 0.12 -34.51 30.46
N ASN A 582 -0.66 -33.95 31.39
CA ASN A 582 -0.17 -33.60 32.73
C ASN A 582 0.36 -34.83 33.50
N ARG A 583 -0.37 -35.96 33.46
CA ARG A 583 0.09 -37.22 34.08
C ARG A 583 1.42 -37.71 33.51
N MET A 584 1.65 -37.50 32.21
CA MET A 584 2.88 -37.89 31.53
C MET A 584 4.08 -37.08 32.03
N MET A 585 3.91 -35.76 32.15
CA MET A 585 4.97 -34.83 32.57
C MET A 585 5.42 -35.04 34.02
N GLN A 586 4.49 -35.36 34.93
CA GLN A 586 4.81 -35.64 36.34
C GLN A 586 5.73 -36.87 36.50
N ASN A 587 5.62 -37.85 35.59
CA ASN A 587 6.40 -39.09 35.65
C ASN A 587 7.85 -38.95 35.16
N MET A 588 8.18 -37.91 34.36
CA MET A 588 9.53 -37.73 33.80
C MET A 588 10.55 -37.13 34.78
N ARG A 589 10.12 -36.45 35.86
CA ARG A 589 11.00 -35.71 36.80
C ARG A 589 11.89 -36.57 37.73
N VAL A 590 11.87 -37.91 37.65
CA VAL A 590 12.40 -38.80 38.73
C VAL A 590 13.73 -39.52 38.37
N THR A 591 14.40 -39.20 37.25
CA THR A 591 15.64 -39.87 36.85
C THR A 591 16.80 -38.90 36.55
N GLN A 592 17.71 -38.67 37.51
CA GLN A 592 19.00 -38.00 37.26
C GLN A 592 20.04 -38.31 38.37
N SER A 593 21.24 -38.78 38.01
CA SER A 593 22.44 -38.80 38.89
C SER A 593 23.77 -38.89 38.09
N GLU A 594 24.68 -37.95 38.39
CA GLU A 594 26.16 -37.86 38.29
C GLU A 594 26.95 -38.31 37.03
N GLY A 595 27.61 -37.34 36.36
CA GLY A 595 29.08 -37.30 36.21
C GLY A 595 29.75 -37.50 34.82
N GLY A 596 30.46 -36.44 34.34
CA GLY A 596 31.90 -36.46 33.97
C GLY A 596 32.44 -36.60 32.51
N GLU A 597 32.62 -35.45 31.83
CA GLU A 597 33.66 -35.02 30.84
C GLU A 597 34.07 -35.86 29.59
N GLY A 598 34.03 -35.23 28.39
CA GLY A 598 35.03 -35.44 27.33
C GLY A 598 34.56 -35.33 25.86
N GLY A 599 34.82 -34.18 25.21
CA GLY A 599 34.29 -33.83 23.88
C GLY A 599 35.04 -34.30 22.60
N ARG A 600 34.41 -34.04 21.44
CA ARG A 600 34.98 -33.82 20.09
C ARG A 600 33.88 -33.67 19.02
N GLN A 601 33.37 -32.45 18.80
CA GLN A 601 32.65 -32.01 17.57
C GLN A 601 32.31 -30.51 17.69
N ARG A 602 33.23 -29.61 17.26
CA ARG A 602 33.10 -28.15 17.40
C ARG A 602 33.28 -27.25 16.14
N PRO A 603 33.59 -27.72 14.91
CA PRO A 603 33.74 -26.79 13.77
C PRO A 603 32.41 -26.31 13.15
N MET A 604 31.39 -27.17 13.04
CA MET A 604 30.15 -26.87 12.31
C MET A 604 29.21 -25.91 13.07
N ASN A 605 29.12 -26.07 14.39
CA ASN A 605 28.27 -25.21 15.22
C ASN A 605 28.81 -23.78 15.26
N ARG A 606 30.14 -23.60 15.26
CA ARG A 606 30.75 -22.26 15.20
C ARG A 606 30.56 -21.59 13.84
N LEU A 607 30.57 -22.34 12.74
CA LEU A 607 30.30 -21.77 11.41
C LEU A 607 28.85 -21.30 11.25
N ALA A 608 27.91 -22.05 11.86
CA ALA A 608 26.52 -21.64 11.95
C ALA A 608 26.32 -20.42 12.87
N GLU A 609 27.11 -20.30 13.94
CA GLU A 609 27.14 -19.15 14.85
C GLU A 609 27.68 -17.89 14.14
N THR A 610 28.82 -17.98 13.45
CA THR A 610 29.36 -16.87 12.64
C THR A 610 28.39 -16.42 11.56
N LEU A 611 27.67 -17.34 10.90
CA LEU A 611 26.63 -16.98 9.93
C LEU A 611 25.48 -16.20 10.59
N ARG A 612 25.04 -16.64 11.78
CA ARG A 612 23.95 -15.99 12.53
C ARG A 612 24.37 -14.60 13.00
N ASP A 613 25.60 -14.43 13.46
CA ASP A 613 26.11 -13.14 13.91
C ASP A 613 26.37 -12.18 12.74
N GLN A 614 26.77 -12.70 11.57
CA GLN A 614 26.85 -11.90 10.34
C GLN A 614 25.48 -11.40 9.87
N GLN A 615 24.41 -12.19 10.05
CA GLN A 615 23.04 -11.76 9.73
C GLN A 615 22.55 -10.66 10.68
N LYS A 616 22.80 -10.80 11.99
CA LYS A 616 22.48 -9.76 12.98
C LYS A 616 23.20 -8.45 12.68
N LEU A 617 24.48 -8.52 12.31
CA LEU A 617 25.28 -7.34 11.97
C LEU A 617 24.74 -6.62 10.72
N ALA A 618 24.30 -7.36 9.70
CA ALA A 618 23.67 -6.80 8.51
C ALA A 618 22.32 -6.13 8.81
N ASP A 619 21.51 -6.73 9.70
CA ASP A 619 20.24 -6.16 10.14
C ASP A 619 20.45 -4.89 10.99
N GLU A 620 21.50 -4.84 11.81
CA GLU A 620 21.86 -3.66 12.62
C GLU A 620 22.35 -2.51 11.73
N ALA A 621 23.20 -2.80 10.74
CA ALA A 621 23.65 -1.82 9.75
C ALA A 621 22.48 -1.24 8.94
N MET A 622 21.48 -2.06 8.60
CA MET A 622 20.28 -1.63 7.88
C MET A 622 19.38 -0.73 8.73
N ARG A 623 19.18 -1.06 10.02
CA ARG A 623 18.43 -0.21 10.96
C ARG A 623 19.09 1.15 11.12
N GLN A 624 20.40 1.18 11.32
CA GLN A 624 21.16 2.41 11.50
C GLN A 624 21.12 3.33 10.26
N MET A 625 21.10 2.76 9.05
CA MET A 625 20.88 3.53 7.84
C MET A 625 19.46 4.12 7.77
N GLN A 626 18.45 3.35 8.18
CA GLN A 626 17.06 3.78 8.18
C GLN A 626 16.82 4.92 9.17
N ASP A 627 17.51 4.89 10.32
CA ASP A 627 17.51 5.97 11.31
C ASP A 627 18.19 7.24 10.78
N ARG A 628 19.26 7.12 9.98
CA ARG A 628 19.97 8.26 9.36
C ARG A 628 19.14 8.95 8.27
N PHE A 629 18.33 8.21 7.50
CA PHE A 629 17.48 8.78 6.45
C PHE A 629 16.16 9.37 6.98
N GLY A 630 15.73 8.99 8.18
CA GLY A 630 14.51 9.49 8.83
C GLY A 630 14.63 10.90 9.43
N GLN A 631 15.84 11.45 9.55
CA GLN A 631 16.12 12.68 10.29
C GLN A 631 16.73 13.76 9.37
N TRP A 632 15.95 14.25 8.39
CA TRP A 632 16.29 15.47 7.64
C TRP A 632 15.70 16.70 8.34
N GLN A 633 16.41 17.24 9.32
CA GLN A 633 16.22 18.59 9.85
C GLN A 633 17.44 19.43 9.42
N PRO A 634 17.31 20.62 8.80
CA PRO A 634 18.47 21.41 8.41
C PRO A 634 19.05 22.11 9.65
N GLY A 635 20.18 21.59 10.17
CA GLY A 635 20.90 22.21 11.28
C GLY A 635 22.15 21.42 11.66
N GLU A 636 23.30 22.03 11.40
CA GLU A 636 24.69 21.71 11.81
C GLU A 636 24.87 20.64 12.91
N GLU A 637 25.30 19.42 12.55
CA GLU A 637 26.01 18.50 13.45
C GLU A 637 26.78 17.42 12.66
N GLU A 638 27.95 17.79 12.14
CA GLU A 638 28.79 16.96 11.27
C GLU A 638 29.74 16.02 12.06
N GLY A 639 29.29 15.47 13.20
CA GLY A 639 30.18 14.78 14.16
C GLY A 639 29.80 13.38 14.64
N GLN A 640 28.52 12.98 14.59
CA GLN A 640 28.04 11.76 15.28
C GLN A 640 27.95 10.50 14.40
N GLY A 641 27.92 10.62 13.07
CA GLY A 641 27.78 9.47 12.15
C GLY A 641 29.03 8.59 11.98
N SER A 642 30.21 9.06 12.41
CA SER A 642 31.49 8.36 12.22
C SER A 642 31.85 7.37 13.33
N GLN A 643 31.28 7.53 14.54
CA GLN A 643 31.62 6.70 15.70
C GLN A 643 30.89 5.35 15.69
N ASP A 644 29.69 5.36 15.12
CA ASP A 644 28.80 4.22 14.93
C ASP A 644 29.29 3.25 13.85
N ASN A 645 29.75 3.79 12.72
CA ASN A 645 30.33 2.99 11.63
C ASN A 645 31.65 2.29 12.06
N GLN A 646 32.40 2.86 13.01
CA GLN A 646 33.61 2.24 13.56
C GLN A 646 33.29 1.00 14.39
N GLN A 647 32.22 1.04 15.20
CA GLN A 647 31.77 -0.11 15.99
C GLN A 647 31.26 -1.26 15.11
N LEU A 648 30.60 -0.96 13.99
CA LEU A 648 30.21 -1.97 13.00
C LEU A 648 31.42 -2.58 12.30
N ALA A 649 32.41 -1.75 11.92
CA ALA A 649 33.64 -2.23 11.29
C ALA A 649 34.44 -3.16 12.20
N ASP A 650 34.56 -2.84 13.50
CA ASP A 650 35.30 -3.66 14.45
C ASP A 650 34.63 -5.01 14.72
N ARG A 651 33.29 -5.05 14.77
CA ARG A 651 32.51 -6.32 14.84
C ARG A 651 32.65 -7.15 13.57
N GLN A 652 32.65 -6.51 12.39
CA GLN A 652 32.88 -7.18 11.10
C GLN A 652 34.28 -7.84 11.05
N ARG A 653 35.29 -7.17 11.63
CA ARG A 653 36.65 -7.69 11.73
C ARG A 653 36.73 -8.95 12.60
N GLU A 654 36.06 -8.95 13.75
CA GLU A 654 36.03 -10.10 14.67
C GLU A 654 35.42 -11.35 14.01
N LEU A 655 34.32 -11.18 13.28
CA LEU A 655 33.67 -12.25 12.53
C LEU A 655 34.57 -12.81 11.41
N ARG A 656 35.28 -11.93 10.69
CA ARG A 656 36.25 -12.34 9.66
C ARG A 656 37.41 -13.14 10.26
N GLU A 657 37.92 -12.72 11.41
CA GLU A 657 39.00 -13.43 12.10
C GLU A 657 38.53 -14.80 12.61
N ASP A 658 37.29 -14.92 13.09
CA ASP A 658 36.73 -16.19 13.51
C ASP A 658 36.51 -17.16 12.34
N LEU A 659 35.96 -16.67 11.23
CA LEU A 659 35.84 -17.43 9.98
C LEU A 659 37.20 -17.95 9.50
N GLY A 660 38.25 -17.13 9.59
CA GLY A 660 39.63 -17.50 9.26
C GLY A 660 40.19 -18.63 10.14
N ARG A 661 39.87 -18.62 11.45
CA ARG A 661 40.25 -19.69 12.39
C ARG A 661 39.50 -20.99 12.08
N GLN A 662 38.20 -20.91 11.83
CA GLN A 662 37.37 -22.07 11.53
C GLN A 662 37.79 -22.75 10.23
N ARG A 663 38.08 -21.97 9.18
CA ARG A 663 38.64 -22.47 7.91
C ARG A 663 39.90 -23.31 8.11
N GLY A 664 40.78 -22.92 9.04
CA GLY A 664 41.98 -23.66 9.40
C GLY A 664 41.71 -25.04 10.00
N LEU A 665 40.54 -25.22 10.63
CA LEU A 665 40.12 -26.40 11.36
C LEU A 665 39.19 -27.33 10.55
N LEU A 666 38.86 -26.99 9.31
CA LEU A 666 37.94 -27.78 8.48
C LEU A 666 38.53 -29.14 8.06
N PRO A 667 37.77 -30.25 8.22
CA PRO A 667 38.14 -31.56 7.68
C PRO A 667 38.08 -31.57 6.14
N GLY A 668 38.56 -32.66 5.50
CA GLY A 668 38.41 -32.85 4.05
C GLY A 668 39.54 -32.28 3.17
N ARG A 669 40.74 -32.09 3.71
CA ARG A 669 41.91 -31.64 2.94
C ARG A 669 42.27 -32.68 1.86
N GLY A 670 42.19 -32.30 0.58
CA GLY A 670 42.44 -33.18 -0.57
C GLY A 670 41.20 -33.83 -1.20
N THR A 671 39.99 -33.43 -0.78
CA THR A 671 38.73 -33.82 -1.45
C THR A 671 38.20 -32.66 -2.29
N PRO A 672 37.60 -32.90 -3.47
CA PRO A 672 37.02 -31.84 -4.31
C PRO A 672 36.01 -30.95 -3.56
N GLN A 673 35.21 -31.54 -2.67
CA GLN A 673 34.17 -30.87 -1.89
C GLN A 673 34.75 -30.09 -0.70
N GLY A 674 35.78 -30.62 -0.02
CA GLY A 674 36.49 -29.89 1.03
C GLY A 674 37.32 -28.73 0.48
N GLU A 675 37.82 -28.83 -0.75
CA GLU A 675 38.46 -27.71 -1.46
C GLU A 675 37.44 -26.64 -1.86
N GLU A 676 36.26 -27.03 -2.36
CA GLU A 676 35.17 -26.10 -2.68
C GLU A 676 34.70 -25.34 -1.42
N ALA A 677 34.48 -26.04 -0.32
CA ALA A 677 34.12 -25.42 0.96
C ALA A 677 35.15 -24.37 1.41
N ARG A 678 36.46 -24.65 1.25
CA ARG A 678 37.52 -23.70 1.58
C ARG A 678 37.52 -22.49 0.65
N ARG A 679 37.32 -22.69 -0.66
CA ARG A 679 37.20 -21.59 -1.63
C ARG A 679 36.05 -20.64 -1.31
N GLN A 680 34.89 -21.21 -0.97
CA GLN A 680 33.70 -20.44 -0.62
C GLN A 680 33.89 -19.65 0.69
N LEU A 681 34.55 -20.25 1.68
CA LEU A 681 34.88 -19.55 2.92
C LEU A 681 36.00 -18.51 2.75
N ASP A 682 36.89 -18.67 1.77
CA ASP A 682 37.86 -17.65 1.37
C ASP A 682 37.20 -16.44 0.71
N GLU A 683 36.22 -16.68 -0.15
CA GLU A 683 35.43 -15.63 -0.80
C GLU A 683 34.57 -14.87 0.22
N ALA A 684 33.97 -15.59 1.17
CA ALA A 684 33.29 -14.98 2.31
C ALA A 684 34.22 -14.09 3.13
N GLY A 685 35.44 -14.55 3.44
CA GLY A 685 36.43 -13.77 4.19
C GLY A 685 36.86 -12.48 3.48
N ARG A 686 36.99 -12.50 2.14
CA ARG A 686 37.30 -11.29 1.34
C ARG A 686 36.13 -10.32 1.31
N ALA A 687 34.91 -10.82 1.12
CA ALA A 687 33.72 -9.98 1.14
C ALA A 687 33.49 -9.33 2.52
N MET A 688 33.83 -10.01 3.62
CA MET A 688 33.83 -9.43 4.96
C MET A 688 34.90 -8.35 5.16
N GLU A 689 36.06 -8.49 4.52
CA GLU A 689 37.14 -7.48 4.53
C GLU A 689 36.74 -6.22 3.77
N ASP A 690 36.14 -6.38 2.57
CA ASP A 690 35.62 -5.28 1.78
C ASP A 690 34.47 -4.55 2.50
N ALA A 691 33.62 -5.30 3.21
CA ALA A 691 32.56 -4.73 4.06
C ALA A 691 33.12 -3.91 5.23
N GLU A 692 34.16 -4.42 5.90
CA GLU A 692 34.86 -3.70 6.96
C GLU A 692 35.44 -2.37 6.43
N GLN A 693 36.10 -2.39 5.26
CA GLN A 693 36.68 -1.21 4.66
C GLN A 693 35.63 -0.17 4.27
N ALA A 694 34.53 -0.60 3.65
CA ALA A 694 33.41 0.28 3.30
C ALA A 694 32.79 0.95 4.54
N LEU A 695 32.65 0.21 5.65
CA LEU A 695 32.19 0.77 6.93
C LEU A 695 33.17 1.83 7.48
N ARG A 696 34.49 1.56 7.44
CA ARG A 696 35.53 2.52 7.87
C ARG A 696 35.56 3.79 7.01
N GLU A 697 35.24 3.68 5.73
CA GLU A 697 35.19 4.79 4.76
C GLU A 697 33.85 5.56 4.78
N GLY A 698 32.89 5.12 5.59
CA GLY A 698 31.57 5.76 5.69
C GLY A 698 30.55 5.30 4.64
N ASP A 699 30.91 4.34 3.79
CA ASP A 699 30.06 3.76 2.75
C ASP A 699 29.24 2.57 3.28
N ALA A 700 28.20 2.87 4.04
CA ALA A 700 27.28 1.87 4.58
C ALA A 700 26.50 1.11 3.48
N ALA A 701 26.29 1.74 2.31
CA ALA A 701 25.59 1.10 1.20
C ALA A 701 26.46 0.05 0.52
N GLY A 702 27.73 0.37 0.24
CA GLY A 702 28.73 -0.57 -0.25
C GLY A 702 29.01 -1.70 0.73
N ALA A 703 29.01 -1.41 2.03
CA ALA A 703 29.19 -2.43 3.06
C ALA A 703 28.09 -3.51 3.05
N MET A 704 26.82 -3.12 2.89
CA MET A 704 25.69 -4.08 2.86
C MET A 704 25.75 -5.02 1.65
N GLU A 705 26.15 -4.52 0.49
CA GLU A 705 26.33 -5.36 -0.71
C GLU A 705 27.39 -6.44 -0.47
N ARG A 706 28.51 -6.05 0.15
CA ARG A 706 29.61 -6.96 0.51
C ARG A 706 29.23 -7.95 1.61
N GLN A 707 28.43 -7.54 2.60
CA GLN A 707 27.90 -8.44 3.63
C GLN A 707 26.94 -9.49 3.06
N ALA A 708 26.08 -9.12 2.11
CA ALA A 708 25.20 -10.06 1.42
C ALA A 708 25.99 -11.13 0.66
N GLN A 709 27.08 -10.71 -0.01
CA GLN A 709 28.01 -11.62 -0.69
C GLN A 709 28.70 -12.57 0.29
N ALA A 710 29.18 -12.08 1.44
CA ALA A 710 29.78 -12.91 2.48
C ALA A 710 28.81 -13.98 3.02
N ILE A 711 27.56 -13.60 3.28
CA ILE A 711 26.51 -14.51 3.75
C ILE A 711 26.22 -15.60 2.72
N GLN A 712 26.18 -15.26 1.44
CA GLN A 712 25.96 -16.23 0.37
C GLN A 712 27.10 -17.25 0.30
N SER A 713 28.35 -16.79 0.24
CA SER A 713 29.53 -17.67 0.16
C SER A 713 29.66 -18.57 1.41
N MET A 714 29.30 -18.09 2.61
CA MET A 714 29.23 -18.96 3.80
C MET A 714 28.19 -20.08 3.68
N ARG A 715 26.99 -19.77 3.16
CA ARG A 715 25.95 -20.79 2.92
C ARG A 715 26.40 -21.83 1.89
N GLU A 716 27.08 -21.39 0.84
CA GLU A 716 27.64 -22.28 -0.19
C GLU A 716 28.76 -23.16 0.38
N GLY A 717 29.63 -22.59 1.22
CA GLY A 717 30.64 -23.34 1.96
C GLY A 717 30.04 -24.42 2.89
N MET A 718 28.96 -24.10 3.60
CA MET A 718 28.25 -25.08 4.44
C MET A 718 27.56 -26.18 3.64
N ARG A 719 27.00 -25.87 2.47
CA ARG A 719 26.42 -26.89 1.57
C ARG A 719 27.49 -27.85 1.06
N ALA A 720 28.63 -27.33 0.59
CA ALA A 720 29.74 -28.16 0.15
C ALA A 720 30.27 -29.09 1.26
N LEU A 721 30.31 -28.62 2.51
CA LEU A 721 30.65 -29.45 3.67
C LEU A 721 29.57 -30.47 4.01
N GLY A 722 28.30 -30.10 3.86
CA GLY A 722 27.16 -31.00 4.03
C GLY A 722 27.18 -32.16 3.03
N ASP A 723 27.45 -31.85 1.76
CA ASP A 723 27.55 -32.83 0.67
C ASP A 723 28.73 -33.78 0.86
N MET A 724 29.86 -33.27 1.37
CA MET A 724 31.02 -34.08 1.76
C MET A 724 30.65 -35.09 2.86
N MET A 725 29.95 -34.66 3.92
CA MET A 725 29.51 -35.55 5.01
C MET A 725 28.44 -36.55 4.56
N ALA A 726 27.58 -36.15 3.62
CA ALA A 726 26.58 -37.04 3.03
C ALA A 726 27.23 -38.15 2.21
N GLN A 727 28.30 -37.87 1.46
CA GLN A 727 29.07 -38.87 0.72
C GLN A 727 29.85 -39.82 1.65
N ASP A 728 30.41 -39.31 2.75
CA ASP A 728 31.05 -40.15 3.79
C ASP A 728 30.04 -41.10 4.45
N ARG A 729 28.78 -40.68 4.64
CA ARG A 729 27.71 -41.57 5.11
C ARG A 729 27.30 -42.61 4.07
N GLN A 730 27.38 -42.30 2.78
CA GLN A 730 26.94 -43.19 1.71
C GLN A 730 27.96 -44.28 1.38
N GLN A 731 29.25 -44.07 1.67
CA GLN A 731 30.28 -45.13 1.61
C GLN A 731 30.28 -46.06 2.83
N GLY A 732 29.49 -45.76 3.88
CA GLY A 732 29.43 -46.55 5.12
C GLY A 732 28.29 -47.57 5.20
N GLN A 733 27.43 -47.69 4.19
CA GLN A 733 26.22 -48.52 4.32
C GLN A 733 25.81 -49.17 3.00
N ASP A 734 26.57 -50.17 2.57
CA ASP A 734 26.11 -51.20 1.63
C ASP A 734 25.25 -52.22 2.39
N GLY A 735 23.93 -52.24 2.15
CA GLY A 735 23.09 -53.39 2.47
C GLY A 735 21.62 -53.12 2.82
N GLN A 736 20.77 -52.99 1.79
CA GLN A 736 19.47 -53.68 1.58
C GLN A 736 18.34 -52.79 1.01
N PRO A 737 17.45 -53.34 0.14
CA PRO A 737 16.64 -52.55 -0.78
C PRO A 737 15.15 -52.44 -0.41
N GLN A 738 14.63 -51.23 -0.68
CA GLN A 738 13.34 -50.82 -1.27
C GLN A 738 12.14 -51.79 -1.29
N GLN A 739 10.98 -51.27 -0.87
CA GLN A 739 9.68 -51.66 -1.44
C GLN A 739 8.73 -50.46 -1.48
N GLY A 740 8.21 -50.18 -2.69
CA GLY A 740 7.34 -49.05 -3.01
C GLY A 740 5.84 -49.39 -2.97
N GLY A 741 5.02 -48.34 -2.94
CA GLY A 741 3.57 -48.38 -3.14
C GLY A 741 3.13 -47.12 -3.87
N GLN A 742 2.48 -47.32 -5.02
CA GLN A 742 2.14 -46.34 -6.05
C GLN A 742 0.61 -46.33 -6.20
N GLN A 743 -0.04 -45.16 -6.20
CA GLN A 743 -1.40 -45.03 -6.75
C GLN A 743 -1.64 -43.60 -7.27
N ASP A 744 -2.01 -43.55 -8.56
CA ASP A 744 -2.24 -42.38 -9.40
C ASP A 744 -3.58 -41.69 -9.14
N GLY A 745 -3.63 -40.36 -9.36
CA GLY A 745 -4.86 -39.57 -9.50
C GLY A 745 -5.15 -39.17 -10.96
N PRO A 746 -6.19 -38.35 -11.23
CA PRO A 746 -6.36 -37.66 -12.51
C PRO A 746 -6.05 -36.15 -12.46
N GLU A 747 -5.22 -35.68 -13.40
CA GLU A 747 -4.82 -34.28 -13.71
C GLU A 747 -5.99 -33.46 -14.32
N GLY A 748 -6.12 -32.12 -14.32
CA GLY A 748 -5.32 -30.91 -13.99
C GLY A 748 -6.27 -29.67 -14.10
N PRO A 749 -5.84 -28.39 -14.25
CA PRO A 749 -4.52 -27.88 -14.62
C PRO A 749 -3.91 -26.84 -13.64
N SER A 750 -2.61 -26.62 -13.85
CA SER A 750 -1.65 -25.91 -13.00
C SER A 750 -1.84 -24.38 -12.88
N GLY A 751 -1.55 -23.87 -11.68
CA GLY A 751 -1.33 -22.46 -11.36
C GLY A 751 -0.61 -22.27 -10.01
N ASP A 752 0.68 -21.93 -10.09
CA ASP A 752 1.65 -21.35 -9.12
C ASP A 752 1.40 -21.41 -7.57
N PRO A 753 2.34 -21.96 -6.76
CA PRO A 753 2.20 -22.04 -5.30
C PRO A 753 3.05 -21.01 -4.55
N ARG A 754 2.42 -19.97 -3.98
CA ARG A 754 2.95 -19.24 -2.81
C ARG A 754 1.83 -18.77 -1.89
N GLY A 755 1.73 -19.39 -0.70
CA GLY A 755 0.87 -18.91 0.37
C GLY A 755 0.88 -19.77 1.65
N ARG A 756 1.72 -19.39 2.63
CA ARG A 756 1.48 -19.45 4.09
C ARG A 756 2.65 -18.68 4.75
N ARG A 757 2.47 -17.55 5.44
CA ARG A 757 1.62 -17.13 6.58
C ARG A 757 2.12 -17.64 7.94
N GLY A 758 2.53 -16.69 8.77
CA GLY A 758 2.73 -16.73 10.23
C GLY A 758 4.05 -16.03 10.61
N LEU A 759 4.19 -15.13 11.58
CA LEU A 759 3.31 -14.58 12.63
C LEU A 759 3.91 -13.24 13.11
N ALA A 760 3.07 -12.44 13.78
CA ALA A 760 3.31 -11.06 14.17
C ALA A 760 3.79 -10.91 15.64
N GLN A 761 4.48 -9.79 15.91
CA GLN A 761 4.55 -9.12 17.22
C GLN A 761 4.42 -7.58 17.03
N PRO A 762 3.92 -6.83 18.05
CA PRO A 762 3.08 -5.65 17.84
C PRO A 762 3.80 -4.30 17.68
N TYR A 763 3.01 -3.36 17.17
CA TYR A 763 3.31 -2.06 16.55
C TYR A 763 3.63 -0.91 17.51
N ASP A 764 4.69 -0.17 17.20
CA ASP A 764 4.71 1.31 17.16
C ASP A 764 5.20 1.70 15.75
N ARG A 765 4.30 2.10 14.85
CA ARG A 765 4.66 2.60 13.51
C ARG A 765 3.72 3.73 13.10
N GLN A 766 4.31 4.90 12.84
CA GLN A 766 3.67 5.98 12.10
C GLN A 766 3.44 5.57 10.64
N PRO A 767 2.37 6.05 9.97
CA PRO A 767 2.10 5.70 8.58
C PRO A 767 3.15 6.28 7.62
N GLN A 768 3.69 5.45 6.72
CA GLN A 768 4.51 5.90 5.59
C GLN A 768 3.62 6.48 4.49
N THR A 769 3.76 7.78 4.25
CA THR A 769 3.18 8.53 3.12
C THR A 769 4.20 8.72 2.00
N ASP A 770 3.73 8.75 0.75
CA ASP A 770 4.46 9.19 -0.43
C ASP A 770 4.82 10.68 -0.33
N PRO A 771 5.73 11.21 -1.17
CA PRO A 771 6.10 12.63 -1.17
C PRO A 771 4.96 13.61 -1.53
N LEU A 772 3.76 13.11 -1.80
CA LEU A 772 2.52 13.86 -2.01
C LEU A 772 1.46 13.57 -0.92
N GLY A 773 1.83 12.93 0.20
CA GLY A 773 0.96 12.69 1.35
C GLY A 773 0.01 11.49 1.24
N ARG A 774 0.26 10.50 0.36
CA ARG A 774 -0.59 9.29 0.22
C ARG A 774 0.07 8.03 0.77
N ALA A 775 -0.64 7.23 1.56
CA ALA A 775 -0.06 6.01 2.11
C ALA A 775 0.09 4.88 1.06
N LEU A 776 1.24 4.21 0.99
CA LEU A 776 1.50 3.04 0.13
C LEU A 776 1.67 1.76 0.96
N SER A 777 0.56 1.08 1.28
CA SER A 777 0.39 -0.40 1.37
C SER A 777 -0.71 -0.74 2.38
N GLY A 778 -1.55 -1.71 2.01
CA GLY A 778 -2.91 -1.87 2.52
C GLY A 778 -3.19 -3.05 3.46
N ASP A 779 -4.29 -2.91 4.20
CA ASP A 779 -5.36 -3.89 4.33
C ASP A 779 -6.69 -3.13 4.29
N GLY A 780 -7.67 -3.65 3.55
CA GLY A 780 -8.90 -2.92 3.22
C GLY A 780 -9.83 -2.79 4.43
N GLY A 781 -10.01 -1.56 4.93
CA GLY A 781 -11.14 -1.25 5.82
C GLY A 781 -10.83 -0.43 7.08
N SER A 782 -9.63 0.13 7.24
CA SER A 782 -9.33 1.10 8.30
C SER A 782 -8.97 2.44 7.67
N ILE A 783 -9.71 3.49 8.03
CA ILE A 783 -9.52 4.85 7.54
C ILE A 783 -9.14 5.68 8.75
N THR A 784 -7.88 6.08 8.81
CA THR A 784 -7.38 7.00 9.84
C THR A 784 -7.58 8.43 9.37
N SER A 785 -7.93 9.32 10.29
CA SER A 785 -8.13 10.75 10.05
C SER A 785 -6.80 11.43 9.77
N GLY A 786 -6.67 12.02 8.58
CA GLY A 786 -5.51 12.81 8.17
C GLY A 786 -5.93 14.10 7.45
N ASP A 787 -5.65 15.22 8.14
CA ASP A 787 -5.44 16.61 7.70
C ASP A 787 -6.58 17.39 6.97
N PRO A 788 -6.94 18.62 7.45
CA PRO A 788 -8.07 19.41 6.95
C PRO A 788 -7.78 20.21 5.66
N LEU A 789 -6.65 19.95 4.98
CA LEU A 789 -6.34 20.61 3.70
C LEU A 789 -7.11 20.03 2.51
N ALA A 790 -7.83 18.92 2.71
CA ALA A 790 -8.81 18.39 1.74
C ALA A 790 -10.20 19.04 1.87
N GLU A 791 -10.44 19.90 2.85
CA GLU A 791 -11.58 20.83 2.87
C GLU A 791 -11.30 21.99 1.89
N GLY A 792 -11.17 21.63 0.61
CA GLY A 792 -11.07 22.59 -0.46
C GLY A 792 -12.39 23.33 -0.60
N GLY A 793 -12.40 24.63 -0.29
CA GLY A 793 -13.47 25.53 -0.74
C GLY A 793 -13.73 25.33 -2.24
N ASP A 794 -15.01 25.35 -2.61
CA ASP A 794 -15.50 25.03 -3.95
C ASP A 794 -14.68 25.75 -5.05
N PRO A 795 -13.97 25.02 -5.93
CA PRO A 795 -13.24 25.59 -7.06
C PRO A 795 -14.11 26.51 -7.93
N SER A 796 -15.42 26.24 -7.99
CA SER A 796 -16.42 27.02 -8.72
C SER A 796 -16.67 28.38 -8.07
N ARG A 797 -16.64 28.45 -6.73
CA ARG A 797 -16.76 29.72 -5.97
C ARG A 797 -15.51 30.58 -6.15
N LYS A 798 -14.32 29.99 -6.12
CA LYS A 798 -13.06 30.70 -6.44
C LYS A 798 -13.01 31.20 -7.89
N ALA A 799 -13.51 30.42 -8.84
CA ALA A 799 -13.63 30.85 -10.23
C ALA A 799 -14.56 32.06 -10.38
N ARG A 800 -15.66 32.11 -9.63
CA ARG A 800 -16.58 33.27 -9.56
C ARG A 800 -15.93 34.50 -8.95
N GLU A 801 -15.26 34.36 -7.81
CA GLU A 801 -14.55 35.48 -7.18
C GLU A 801 -13.52 36.09 -8.12
N LEU A 802 -12.79 35.26 -8.87
CA LEU A 802 -11.87 35.73 -9.91
C LEU A 802 -12.63 36.42 -11.06
N GLN A 803 -13.68 35.79 -11.58
CA GLN A 803 -14.45 36.32 -12.71
C GLN A 803 -15.12 37.67 -12.38
N ASP A 804 -15.69 37.80 -11.18
CA ASP A 804 -16.29 39.03 -10.69
C ASP A 804 -15.25 40.13 -10.48
N GLU A 805 -14.07 39.79 -9.94
CA GLU A 805 -12.96 40.74 -9.81
C GLU A 805 -12.44 41.21 -11.18
N ILE A 806 -12.37 40.31 -12.17
CA ILE A 806 -11.96 40.65 -13.54
C ILE A 806 -13.02 41.53 -14.22
N ARG A 807 -14.33 41.22 -14.08
CA ARG A 807 -15.44 42.05 -14.60
C ARG A 807 -15.51 43.42 -13.93
N ARG A 808 -15.24 43.51 -12.63
CA ARG A 808 -15.17 44.80 -11.91
C ARG A 808 -14.03 45.65 -12.46
N ARG A 809 -12.83 45.08 -12.60
CA ARG A 809 -11.64 45.79 -13.11
C ARG A 809 -11.74 46.15 -14.59
N SER A 810 -12.43 45.35 -15.41
CA SER A 810 -12.64 45.67 -16.83
C SER A 810 -13.61 46.85 -17.04
N GLY A 811 -14.51 47.08 -16.09
CA GLY A 811 -15.47 48.19 -16.07
C GLY A 811 -14.90 49.55 -15.61
N GLU A 812 -13.74 49.56 -14.95
CA GLU A 812 -13.07 50.78 -14.46
C GLU A 812 -12.47 51.58 -15.63
N ARG A 813 -13.12 52.71 -16.00
CA ARG A 813 -12.74 53.51 -17.19
C ARG A 813 -11.38 54.21 -17.10
N GLU A 814 -10.84 54.38 -15.89
CA GLU A 814 -9.56 55.06 -15.65
C GLU A 814 -8.33 54.15 -15.84
N ARG A 815 -8.52 52.83 -16.00
CA ARG A 815 -7.42 51.89 -16.24
C ARG A 815 -6.83 52.02 -17.65
N PRO A 816 -5.53 51.74 -17.82
CA PRO A 816 -4.89 51.70 -19.13
C PRO A 816 -5.63 50.76 -20.10
N ARG A 817 -5.74 51.16 -21.37
CA ARG A 817 -6.49 50.40 -22.40
C ARG A 817 -5.96 48.98 -22.58
N ASP A 818 -4.63 48.82 -22.54
CA ASP A 818 -3.98 47.52 -22.71
C ASP A 818 -4.34 46.53 -21.58
N GLU A 819 -4.54 47.04 -20.36
CA GLU A 819 -4.96 46.23 -19.22
C GLU A 819 -6.45 45.84 -19.32
N ARG A 820 -7.30 46.76 -19.78
CA ARG A 820 -8.72 46.47 -20.03
C ARG A 820 -8.94 45.47 -21.15
N ASP A 821 -8.14 45.55 -22.22
CA ASP A 821 -8.17 44.59 -23.33
C ASP A 821 -7.60 43.22 -22.91
N TYR A 822 -6.66 43.19 -21.98
CA TYR A 822 -6.18 41.95 -21.37
C TYR A 822 -7.23 41.31 -20.45
N LEU A 823 -7.88 42.09 -19.58
CA LEU A 823 -8.97 41.62 -18.71
C LEU A 823 -10.19 41.15 -19.54
N GLY A 824 -10.50 41.84 -20.64
CA GLY A 824 -11.54 41.41 -21.59
C GLY A 824 -11.26 40.05 -22.22
N ARG A 825 -10.01 39.82 -22.68
CA ARG A 825 -9.59 38.50 -23.19
C ARG A 825 -9.56 37.42 -22.11
N LEU A 826 -9.26 37.78 -20.86
CA LEU A 826 -9.35 36.83 -19.75
C LEU A 826 -10.81 36.40 -19.52
N LEU A 827 -11.77 37.32 -19.62
CA LEU A 827 -13.20 37.03 -19.46
C LEU A 827 -13.79 36.16 -20.58
N GLU A 828 -13.26 36.25 -21.80
CA GLU A 828 -13.69 35.38 -22.91
C GLU A 828 -13.22 33.91 -22.72
N ASN A 829 -12.23 33.68 -21.86
CA ASN A 829 -11.64 32.36 -21.62
C ASN A 829 -12.16 31.67 -20.33
N PHE A 830 -12.93 32.38 -19.50
CA PHE A 830 -13.67 31.84 -18.36
C PHE A 830 -15.08 31.41 -18.82
#